data_AF-A0ABD3HW39-F1
#
_entry.id   AF-A0ABD3HW39-F1
#
_cell.length_a   1.000
_cell.length_b   1.000
_cell.length_c   1.000
_cell.angle_alpha   90.00
_cell.angle_beta   90.00
_cell.angle_gamma   90.00
#
_symmetry.space_group_name_H-M   'P 1'
#
loop_
_entity.id
_entity.type
_entity.pdbx_description
1 polymer ?
#
loop_
_entity_poly.entity_id
_entity_poly.type
_entity_poly.pdbx_seq_one_letter_code
_entity_poly.pdbx_strand_id
1 'polypeptide(L)'
;MPTSVDGSGKEKKNAEAKELFLKIGLEEKTAQNAVANSKVTANLIAVISEAGLQEGCERSIGNLLYSIATKYPNNALIHRPKLLQYVTAGKVKSIPQVEAAFSFLSKVGPEPFSSADFERACGVGVEVSLDEIRDAVKAVIEKNKDTLLEQRYRTNVGILLGHVRAVQPWADGKVVKEEMDAQIKDLLGEKTAEDEKPLVKKKEKKPRAEPKLEEVALSVRDGTVSSSAEENDANAKIDPFSIFPLPEDNNTVHTEIFFSDGSIWRPHNSKERLEKHFAATGKKVYTRFPPEPNGYLHIGHAKAMYVDFGLAKDRDGNCYLRFDDTNPEAEKKEYIDHIQEIIKWMGWEPFKVTYSSDYFQELYDLAVELIKRDRAYVDHQTADEIKQYRLNKMDSPWRNRPVSESLKLFDEMRRGLIDEGKATLRMKQDMKNDNKNMGDLIAYRIKFTPHPHVGDKWCIYPSYDYTHCIVDSLENITHSLCTLEFESRRASYYWLLESLDLYLPYVWEYSRLNITHNVMSKRKLNELVTHKHVDGWEDPRLVTLAGLRRRGASPEAIQAFCRGVGITRSDNLIRIELLEHFIRDDLNRNAPRYMVVLKPLKVVITNMDENKVEELDAKPWPEAKEGDRATETYKIPFSRVLYIEQSDFRMKDSKDYYGLAPNKSVMLRYAYPIKCTEVIFGKDNQTVVELRAEYDPTKSTKPKVIHWVAEPAPGVDPLNVEVRLFDKLFKSENPAELEDWLGDLNPDSKEVITTALAVPPLNGAPVGSKFQFERLGYFCVDTDSTADKMVFNRTVTLRDSYTKASGK
;
A
#
# COMPACT_ATOMS: atom_id res chain seq x y z
N MET A 1 -53.52 50.64 -4.52
CA MET A 1 -52.47 49.63 -4.26
C MET A 1 -52.93 48.30 -4.81
N PRO A 2 -52.08 47.61 -5.59
CA PRO A 2 -51.97 46.17 -5.45
C PRO A 2 -50.51 45.78 -5.17
N THR A 3 -50.32 45.35 -3.92
CA THR A 3 -49.42 44.30 -3.41
C THR A 3 -48.31 43.77 -4.34
N SER A 4 -47.10 44.28 -4.13
CA SER A 4 -45.84 43.58 -4.40
C SER A 4 -45.54 42.61 -3.24
N VAL A 5 -46.16 41.42 -3.26
CA VAL A 5 -45.87 40.35 -2.28
C VAL A 5 -45.72 39.05 -3.05
N ASP A 6 -44.58 38.88 -3.73
CA ASP A 6 -44.18 37.54 -4.24
C ASP A 6 -42.65 37.37 -4.46
N GLY A 7 -41.84 38.41 -4.24
CA GLY A 7 -40.38 38.35 -4.44
C GLY A 7 -39.62 37.62 -3.32
N SER A 8 -40.00 37.84 -2.06
CA SER A 8 -39.25 37.33 -0.90
C SER A 8 -39.33 35.80 -0.70
N GLY A 9 -40.45 35.19 -1.09
CA GLY A 9 -40.63 33.73 -0.98
C GLY A 9 -39.87 32.94 -2.05
N LYS A 10 -39.71 33.53 -3.25
CA LYS A 10 -39.01 32.89 -4.37
C LYS A 10 -37.49 32.93 -4.20
N GLU A 11 -36.96 34.04 -3.72
CA GLU A 11 -35.53 34.17 -3.41
C GLU A 11 -35.11 33.22 -2.29
N LYS A 12 -35.94 33.10 -1.24
CA LYS A 12 -35.68 32.15 -0.14
C LYS A 12 -35.67 30.69 -0.62
N LYS A 13 -36.67 30.29 -1.40
CA LYS A 13 -36.73 28.92 -1.98
C LYS A 13 -35.55 28.61 -2.92
N ASN A 14 -35.11 29.60 -3.69
CA ASN A 14 -33.96 29.46 -4.57
C ASN A 14 -32.64 29.34 -3.79
N ALA A 15 -32.50 30.06 -2.68
CA ALA A 15 -31.35 29.93 -1.77
C ALA A 15 -31.31 28.56 -1.11
N GLU A 16 -32.43 28.06 -0.59
CA GLU A 16 -32.57 26.72 0.00
C GLU A 16 -32.26 25.62 -1.03
N ALA A 17 -32.75 25.76 -2.27
CA ALA A 17 -32.43 24.84 -3.37
C ALA A 17 -30.95 24.88 -3.75
N LYS A 18 -30.33 26.07 -3.78
CA LYS A 18 -28.89 26.22 -4.06
C LYS A 18 -28.07 25.51 -2.99
N GLU A 19 -28.41 25.69 -1.72
CA GLU A 19 -27.74 25.03 -0.61
C GLU A 19 -27.85 23.50 -0.71
N LEU A 20 -29.04 22.98 -1.03
CA LEU A 20 -29.25 21.55 -1.25
C LEU A 20 -28.41 21.01 -2.42
N PHE A 21 -28.29 21.76 -3.51
CA PHE A 21 -27.49 21.35 -4.68
C PHE A 21 -25.99 21.37 -4.39
N LEU A 22 -25.52 22.30 -3.56
CA LEU A 22 -24.15 22.32 -3.08
C LEU A 22 -23.86 21.15 -2.14
N LYS A 23 -24.82 20.75 -1.28
CA LYS A 23 -24.69 19.60 -0.36
C LYS A 23 -24.53 18.26 -1.08
N ILE A 24 -25.11 18.10 -2.27
CA ILE A 24 -24.86 16.92 -3.12
C ILE A 24 -23.58 17.04 -3.96
N GLY A 25 -22.74 18.03 -3.72
CA GLY A 25 -21.42 18.17 -4.34
C GLY A 25 -21.42 18.79 -5.75
N LEU A 26 -22.49 19.45 -6.19
CA LEU A 26 -22.46 20.21 -7.45
C LEU A 26 -21.58 21.45 -7.33
N GLU A 27 -20.81 21.73 -8.38
CA GLU A 27 -20.04 22.97 -8.47
C GLU A 27 -20.96 24.19 -8.37
N GLU A 28 -20.47 25.27 -7.76
CA GLU A 28 -21.28 26.44 -7.51
C GLU A 28 -21.94 27.01 -8.78
N LYS A 29 -21.20 27.07 -9.89
CA LYS A 29 -21.73 27.52 -11.17
C LYS A 29 -22.86 26.62 -11.68
N THR A 30 -22.74 25.31 -11.51
CA THR A 30 -23.74 24.33 -11.93
C THR A 30 -24.98 24.40 -11.03
N ALA A 31 -24.80 24.54 -9.72
CA ALA A 31 -25.90 24.74 -8.76
C ALA A 31 -26.66 26.05 -9.03
N GLN A 32 -25.94 27.15 -9.32
CA GLN A 32 -26.55 28.43 -9.71
C GLN A 32 -27.37 28.30 -11.00
N ASN A 33 -26.81 27.66 -12.04
CA ASN A 33 -27.51 27.40 -13.30
C ASN A 33 -28.74 26.49 -13.12
N ALA A 34 -28.64 25.50 -12.23
CA ALA A 34 -29.74 24.60 -11.91
C ALA A 34 -30.90 25.36 -11.26
N VAL A 35 -30.61 26.21 -10.26
CA VAL A 35 -31.60 27.04 -9.55
C VAL A 35 -32.24 28.08 -10.48
N ALA A 36 -31.49 28.60 -11.45
CA ALA A 36 -31.99 29.55 -12.44
C ALA A 36 -33.07 28.96 -13.36
N ASN A 37 -33.11 27.63 -13.54
CA ASN A 37 -34.12 26.95 -14.34
C ASN A 37 -35.13 26.23 -13.44
N SER A 38 -36.31 26.84 -13.25
CA SER A 38 -37.35 26.33 -12.34
C SER A 38 -37.75 24.86 -12.56
N LYS A 39 -37.71 24.38 -13.81
CA LYS A 39 -38.00 22.97 -14.13
C LYS A 39 -36.88 22.04 -13.68
N VAL A 40 -35.62 22.44 -13.90
CA VAL A 40 -34.44 21.69 -13.43
C VAL A 40 -34.40 21.71 -11.90
N THR A 41 -34.67 22.86 -11.27
CA THR A 41 -34.76 23.00 -9.82
C THR A 41 -35.75 22.01 -9.23
N ALA A 42 -36.99 21.99 -9.74
CA ALA A 42 -38.04 21.10 -9.24
C ALA A 42 -37.69 19.62 -9.44
N ASN A 43 -37.17 19.26 -10.62
CA ASN A 43 -36.78 17.89 -10.93
C ASN A 43 -35.61 17.40 -10.07
N LEU A 44 -34.61 18.26 -9.84
CA LEU A 44 -33.44 17.90 -9.07
C LEU A 44 -33.78 17.74 -7.59
N ILE A 45 -34.62 18.61 -7.02
CA ILE A 45 -35.14 18.43 -5.65
C ILE A 45 -35.90 17.11 -5.53
N ALA A 46 -36.76 16.78 -6.51
CA ALA A 46 -37.50 15.52 -6.52
C ALA A 46 -36.56 14.30 -6.60
N VAL A 47 -35.55 14.35 -7.47
CA VAL A 47 -34.55 13.28 -7.63
C VAL A 47 -33.72 13.08 -6.36
N ILE A 48 -33.27 14.16 -5.72
CA ILE A 48 -32.53 14.10 -4.45
C ILE A 48 -33.41 13.49 -3.35
N SER A 49 -34.68 13.88 -3.31
CA SER A 49 -35.62 13.37 -2.32
C SER A 49 -35.93 11.89 -2.52
N GLU A 50 -36.17 11.47 -3.77
CA GLU A 50 -36.39 10.07 -4.14
C GLU A 50 -35.17 9.19 -3.91
N ALA A 51 -33.96 9.75 -4.01
CA ALA A 51 -32.71 9.07 -3.71
C ALA A 51 -32.43 8.98 -2.19
N GLY A 52 -33.13 9.76 -1.35
CA GLY A 52 -32.90 9.82 0.09
C GLY A 52 -31.60 10.52 0.48
N LEU A 53 -31.12 11.48 -0.33
CA LEU A 53 -29.82 12.14 -0.18
C LEU A 53 -29.93 13.63 0.18
N GLN A 54 -30.96 14.01 0.94
CA GLN A 54 -31.19 15.40 1.36
C GLN A 54 -30.07 15.94 2.28
N GLU A 55 -29.40 15.04 3.02
CA GLU A 55 -28.28 15.36 3.91
C GLU A 55 -26.92 15.46 3.18
N GLY A 56 -26.89 15.20 1.87
CA GLY A 56 -25.70 15.31 1.01
C GLY A 56 -25.19 13.97 0.48
N CYS A 57 -24.27 14.04 -0.48
CA CYS A 57 -23.58 12.87 -1.06
C CYS A 57 -22.27 13.27 -1.74
N GLU A 58 -21.47 12.28 -2.15
CA GLU A 58 -20.26 12.53 -2.94
C GLU A 58 -20.57 13.22 -4.27
N ARG A 59 -19.66 14.09 -4.72
CA ARG A 59 -19.77 14.83 -5.99
C ARG A 59 -19.99 13.92 -7.21
N SER A 60 -19.40 12.73 -7.21
CA SER A 60 -19.57 11.71 -8.24
C SER A 60 -21.06 11.34 -8.40
N ILE A 61 -21.73 11.02 -7.29
CA ILE A 61 -23.15 10.71 -7.22
C ILE A 61 -23.99 11.94 -7.56
N GLY A 62 -23.65 13.11 -7.01
CA GLY A 62 -24.33 14.37 -7.29
C GLY A 62 -24.40 14.72 -8.78
N ASN A 63 -23.31 14.52 -9.51
CA ASN A 63 -23.27 14.72 -10.96
C ASN A 63 -24.19 13.75 -11.72
N LEU A 64 -24.31 12.51 -11.26
CA LEU A 64 -25.24 11.51 -11.84
C LEU A 64 -26.70 11.89 -11.55
N LEU A 65 -27.00 12.32 -10.33
CA LEU A 65 -28.32 12.82 -9.95
C LEU A 65 -28.71 14.05 -10.78
N TYR A 66 -27.76 14.96 -11.03
CA TYR A 66 -27.97 16.11 -11.92
C TYR A 66 -28.27 15.69 -13.37
N SER A 67 -27.55 14.69 -13.89
CA SER A 67 -27.83 14.12 -15.21
C SER A 67 -29.22 13.49 -15.28
N ILE A 68 -29.63 12.76 -14.24
CA ILE A 68 -30.98 12.18 -14.11
C ILE A 68 -32.06 13.27 -14.04
N ALA A 69 -31.85 14.32 -13.26
CA ALA A 69 -32.82 15.41 -13.15
C ALA A 69 -33.04 16.17 -14.48
N THR A 70 -32.03 16.20 -15.35
CA THR A 70 -32.03 17.00 -16.58
C THR A 70 -32.38 16.21 -17.84
N LYS A 71 -32.00 14.93 -17.93
CA LYS A 71 -32.07 14.13 -19.17
C LYS A 71 -32.95 12.88 -19.08
N TYR A 72 -33.55 12.57 -17.92
CA TYR A 72 -34.33 11.35 -17.75
C TYR A 72 -35.54 11.29 -18.71
N PRO A 73 -35.81 10.14 -19.36
CA PRO A 73 -36.88 9.99 -20.34
C PRO A 73 -38.28 10.13 -19.73
N ASN A 74 -39.07 11.07 -20.22
CA ASN A 74 -40.42 11.38 -19.70
C ASN A 74 -41.40 10.19 -19.79
N ASN A 75 -41.23 9.31 -20.79
CA ASN A 75 -42.12 8.16 -21.00
C ASN A 75 -41.84 6.97 -20.05
N ALA A 76 -40.81 7.07 -19.20
CA ALA A 76 -40.38 6.00 -18.30
C ALA A 76 -40.21 6.47 -16.84
N LEU A 77 -40.89 7.55 -16.44
CA LEU A 77 -40.75 8.17 -15.11
C LEU A 77 -41.04 7.20 -13.95
N ILE A 78 -41.90 6.20 -14.16
CA ILE A 78 -42.23 5.18 -13.17
C ILE A 78 -41.00 4.38 -12.70
N HIS A 79 -39.95 4.29 -13.53
CA HIS A 79 -38.73 3.55 -13.21
C HIS A 79 -37.62 4.41 -12.58
N ARG A 80 -37.84 5.73 -12.41
CA ARG A 80 -36.82 6.65 -11.89
C ARG A 80 -36.33 6.25 -10.49
N PRO A 81 -37.20 5.87 -9.53
CA PRO A 81 -36.74 5.39 -8.22
C PRO A 81 -35.84 4.15 -8.33
N LYS A 82 -36.09 3.28 -9.31
CA LYS A 82 -35.28 2.07 -9.48
C LYS A 82 -33.88 2.43 -9.98
N LEU A 83 -33.75 3.31 -10.98
CA LEU A 83 -32.43 3.79 -11.42
C LEU A 83 -31.68 4.51 -10.28
N LEU A 84 -32.38 5.29 -9.45
CA LEU A 84 -31.77 5.95 -8.31
C LEU A 84 -31.21 4.96 -7.29
N GLN A 85 -31.89 3.84 -7.02
CA GLN A 85 -31.34 2.75 -6.19
C GLN A 85 -30.04 2.18 -6.77
N TYR A 86 -29.94 2.04 -8.09
CA TYR A 86 -28.72 1.56 -8.74
C TYR A 86 -27.56 2.57 -8.63
N VAL A 87 -27.85 3.86 -8.68
CA VAL A 87 -26.85 4.92 -8.49
C VAL A 87 -26.41 5.02 -7.03
N THR A 88 -27.33 5.00 -6.07
CA THR A 88 -27.01 5.08 -4.64
C THR A 88 -26.31 3.83 -4.12
N ALA A 89 -26.60 2.65 -4.69
CA ALA A 89 -25.89 1.41 -4.41
C ALA A 89 -24.53 1.30 -5.13
N GLY A 90 -24.10 2.31 -5.90
CA GLY A 90 -22.82 2.32 -6.60
C GLY A 90 -22.73 1.36 -7.80
N LYS A 91 -23.86 0.78 -8.23
CA LYS A 91 -23.92 -0.14 -9.38
C LYS A 91 -23.86 0.59 -10.73
N VAL A 92 -24.47 1.78 -10.81
CA VAL A 92 -24.36 2.71 -11.94
C VAL A 92 -23.51 3.89 -11.47
N LYS A 93 -22.27 3.95 -11.95
CA LYS A 93 -21.21 4.82 -11.41
C LYS A 93 -20.71 5.88 -12.40
N SER A 94 -21.15 5.84 -13.66
CA SER A 94 -20.67 6.76 -14.70
C SER A 94 -21.79 7.34 -15.58
N ILE A 95 -21.52 8.50 -16.19
CA ILE A 95 -22.46 9.16 -17.11
C ILE A 95 -22.83 8.25 -18.31
N PRO A 96 -21.89 7.52 -18.96
CA PRO A 96 -22.24 6.56 -20.01
C PRO A 96 -23.24 5.49 -19.56
N GLN A 97 -23.10 4.95 -18.34
CA GLN A 97 -24.04 3.97 -17.80
C GLN A 97 -25.42 4.58 -17.55
N VAL A 98 -25.48 5.83 -17.07
CA VAL A 98 -26.73 6.59 -16.93
C VAL A 98 -27.38 6.86 -18.29
N GLU A 99 -26.60 7.23 -19.31
CA GLU A 99 -27.11 7.46 -20.68
C GLU A 99 -27.60 6.15 -21.34
N ALA A 100 -26.92 5.03 -21.09
CA ALA A 100 -27.38 3.71 -21.51
C ALA A 100 -28.67 3.31 -20.79
N ALA A 101 -28.78 3.59 -19.49
CA ALA A 101 -30.02 3.40 -18.73
C ALA A 101 -31.16 4.24 -19.31
N PHE A 102 -30.93 5.49 -19.70
CA PHE A 102 -31.95 6.30 -20.38
C PHE A 102 -32.37 5.69 -21.72
N SER A 103 -31.41 5.19 -22.51
CA SER A 103 -31.72 4.54 -23.80
C SER A 103 -32.56 3.29 -23.62
N PHE A 104 -32.23 2.45 -22.63
CA PHE A 104 -32.99 1.25 -22.30
C PHE A 104 -34.40 1.60 -21.80
N LEU A 105 -34.49 2.48 -20.80
CA LEU A 105 -35.75 2.87 -20.17
C LEU A 105 -36.68 3.60 -21.16
N SER A 106 -36.13 4.41 -22.06
CA SER A 106 -36.92 5.08 -23.09
C SER A 106 -37.57 4.08 -24.07
N LYS A 107 -36.93 2.94 -24.34
CA LYS A 107 -37.49 1.86 -25.17
C LYS A 107 -38.53 1.02 -24.42
N VAL A 108 -38.31 0.77 -23.14
CA VAL A 108 -39.24 0.03 -22.27
C VAL A 108 -40.51 0.85 -21.97
N GLY A 109 -40.38 2.17 -21.82
CA GLY A 109 -41.50 3.04 -21.48
C GLY A 109 -42.00 2.77 -20.05
N PRO A 110 -43.33 2.63 -19.82
CA PRO A 110 -43.90 2.35 -18.50
C PRO A 110 -43.96 0.85 -18.14
N GLU A 111 -43.58 -0.05 -19.06
CA GLU A 111 -43.72 -1.50 -18.88
C GLU A 111 -42.68 -2.06 -17.89
N PRO A 112 -43.00 -3.11 -17.11
CA PRO A 112 -42.03 -3.74 -16.22
C PRO A 112 -40.88 -4.39 -17.03
N PHE A 113 -39.65 -4.29 -16.51
CA PHE A 113 -38.47 -4.89 -17.13
C PHE A 113 -37.74 -5.83 -16.16
N SER A 114 -36.97 -6.77 -16.72
CA SER A 114 -36.10 -7.66 -15.95
C SER A 114 -34.84 -6.92 -15.48
N SER A 115 -34.53 -7.01 -14.18
CA SER A 115 -33.31 -6.44 -13.60
C SER A 115 -32.04 -6.94 -14.32
N ALA A 116 -32.02 -8.19 -14.77
CA ALA A 116 -30.86 -8.76 -15.46
C ALA A 116 -30.65 -8.13 -16.85
N ASP A 117 -31.72 -7.83 -17.59
CA ASP A 117 -31.62 -7.20 -18.91
C ASP A 117 -31.24 -5.72 -18.79
N PHE A 118 -31.73 -5.06 -17.74
CA PHE A 118 -31.33 -3.69 -17.41
C PHE A 118 -29.86 -3.61 -16.99
N GLU A 119 -29.40 -4.48 -16.08
CA GLU A 119 -28.00 -4.54 -15.65
C GLU A 119 -27.07 -4.81 -16.82
N ARG A 120 -27.42 -5.75 -17.71
CA ARG A 120 -26.66 -6.02 -18.95
C ARG A 120 -26.62 -4.82 -19.89
N ALA A 121 -27.76 -4.16 -20.12
CA ALA A 121 -27.84 -3.01 -21.02
C ALA A 121 -27.08 -1.78 -20.50
N CYS A 122 -26.99 -1.62 -19.18
CA CYS A 122 -26.30 -0.50 -18.53
C CYS A 122 -24.83 -0.80 -18.18
N GLY A 123 -24.32 -1.99 -18.51
CA GLY A 123 -22.96 -2.38 -18.16
C GLY A 123 -22.73 -2.44 -16.65
N VAL A 124 -23.74 -2.81 -15.86
CA VAL A 124 -23.62 -2.98 -14.41
C VAL A 124 -22.79 -4.23 -14.12
N GLY A 125 -21.76 -4.09 -13.29
CA GLY A 125 -20.80 -5.17 -13.01
C GLY A 125 -19.76 -5.40 -14.10
N VAL A 126 -19.78 -4.62 -15.19
CA VAL A 126 -18.70 -4.61 -16.18
C VAL A 126 -17.57 -3.73 -15.67
N GLU A 127 -16.42 -4.35 -15.39
CA GLU A 127 -15.18 -3.66 -15.10
C GLU A 127 -14.26 -3.80 -16.30
N VAL A 128 -13.90 -2.67 -16.92
CA VAL A 128 -12.92 -2.65 -18.01
C VAL A 128 -11.55 -2.45 -17.37
N SER A 129 -10.69 -3.45 -17.53
CA SER A 129 -9.32 -3.43 -17.02
C SER A 129 -8.43 -2.45 -17.79
N LEU A 130 -7.31 -2.04 -17.19
CA LEU A 130 -6.32 -1.19 -17.87
C LEU A 130 -5.72 -1.88 -19.10
N ASP A 131 -5.55 -3.20 -19.07
CA ASP A 131 -5.04 -3.96 -20.21
C ASP A 131 -6.03 -3.98 -21.38
N GLU A 132 -7.33 -4.13 -21.10
CA GLU A 132 -8.37 -4.03 -22.14
C GLU A 132 -8.46 -2.62 -22.75
N ILE A 133 -8.23 -1.58 -21.95
CA ILE A 133 -8.14 -0.19 -22.45
C ILE A 133 -6.90 -0.04 -23.32
N ARG A 134 -5.73 -0.51 -22.86
CA ARG A 134 -4.46 -0.47 -23.58
C ARG A 134 -4.56 -1.18 -24.93
N ASP A 135 -5.15 -2.37 -24.96
CA ASP A 135 -5.34 -3.14 -26.18
C ASP A 135 -6.32 -2.47 -27.15
N ALA A 136 -7.42 -1.90 -26.64
CA ALA A 136 -8.38 -1.17 -27.46
C ALA A 136 -7.77 0.11 -28.07
N VAL A 137 -7.01 0.86 -27.27
CA VAL A 137 -6.26 2.05 -27.73
C VAL A 137 -5.22 1.64 -28.79
N LYS A 138 -4.45 0.58 -28.52
CA LYS A 138 -3.43 0.06 -29.45
C LYS A 138 -4.04 -0.36 -30.78
N ALA A 139 -5.18 -1.05 -30.76
CA ALA A 139 -5.89 -1.45 -31.97
C ALA A 139 -6.38 -0.24 -32.78
N VAL A 140 -6.87 0.82 -32.12
CA VAL A 140 -7.28 2.06 -32.78
C VAL A 140 -6.08 2.82 -33.36
N ILE A 141 -4.96 2.87 -32.65
CA ILE A 141 -3.71 3.50 -33.13
C ILE A 141 -3.16 2.75 -34.33
N GLU A 142 -3.06 1.42 -34.29
CA GLU A 142 -2.54 0.62 -35.41
C GLU A 142 -3.42 0.79 -36.66
N LYS A 143 -4.75 0.85 -36.49
CA LYS A 143 -5.69 1.10 -37.60
C LYS A 143 -5.56 2.49 -38.22
N ASN A 144 -5.03 3.47 -37.48
CA ASN A 144 -4.87 4.86 -37.94
C ASN A 144 -3.39 5.27 -38.06
N LYS A 145 -2.48 4.29 -38.06
CA LYS A 145 -1.02 4.50 -37.96
C LYS A 145 -0.46 5.33 -39.10
N ASP A 146 -0.87 5.06 -40.33
CA ASP A 146 -0.40 5.81 -41.51
C ASP A 146 -0.77 7.30 -41.40
N THR A 147 -2.02 7.59 -41.00
CA THR A 147 -2.50 8.96 -40.77
C THR A 147 -1.77 9.62 -39.60
N LEU A 148 -1.52 8.89 -38.51
CA LEU A 148 -0.78 9.39 -37.35
C LEU A 148 0.67 9.70 -37.69
N LEU A 149 1.35 8.90 -38.51
CA LEU A 149 2.72 9.15 -38.96
C LEU A 149 2.78 10.33 -39.94
N GLU A 150 1.81 10.47 -40.85
CA GLU A 150 1.76 11.57 -41.82
C GLU A 150 1.39 12.92 -41.18
N GLN A 151 0.38 12.93 -40.31
CA GLN A 151 -0.16 14.16 -39.72
C GLN A 151 0.41 14.47 -38.34
N ARG A 152 1.14 13.53 -37.73
CA ARG A 152 1.70 13.62 -36.36
C ARG A 152 0.64 14.11 -35.36
N TYR A 153 1.01 15.08 -34.52
CA TYR A 153 0.14 15.70 -33.52
C TYR A 153 -0.96 16.60 -34.08
N ARG A 154 -1.03 16.76 -35.40
CA ARG A 154 -2.13 17.47 -36.08
C ARG A 154 -3.35 16.56 -36.31
N THR A 155 -3.22 15.27 -36.04
CA THR A 155 -4.33 14.30 -36.08
C THR A 155 -5.38 14.65 -35.03
N ASN A 156 -6.66 14.61 -35.40
CA ASN A 156 -7.75 14.90 -34.46
C ASN A 156 -7.95 13.72 -33.48
N VAL A 157 -7.31 13.80 -32.31
CA VAL A 157 -7.37 12.80 -31.24
C VAL A 157 -8.82 12.56 -30.78
N GLY A 158 -9.71 13.55 -30.88
CA GLY A 158 -11.12 13.39 -30.53
C GLY A 158 -11.85 12.32 -31.36
N ILE A 159 -11.45 12.13 -32.62
CA ILE A 159 -12.01 11.06 -33.48
C ILE A 159 -11.52 9.69 -33.02
N LEU A 160 -10.24 9.59 -32.65
CA LEU A 160 -9.63 8.34 -32.17
C LEU A 160 -10.25 7.90 -30.83
N LEU A 161 -10.45 8.84 -29.91
CA LEU A 161 -11.18 8.58 -28.65
C LEU A 161 -12.62 8.12 -28.91
N GLY A 162 -13.26 8.66 -29.95
CA GLY A 162 -14.58 8.21 -30.40
C GLY A 162 -14.59 6.74 -30.85
N HIS A 163 -13.55 6.30 -31.57
CA HIS A 163 -13.40 4.90 -31.99
C HIS A 163 -13.17 3.96 -30.80
N VAL A 164 -12.35 4.36 -29.81
CA VAL A 164 -12.15 3.53 -28.60
C VAL A 164 -13.46 3.43 -27.81
N ARG A 165 -14.19 4.54 -27.66
CA ARG A 165 -15.49 4.56 -26.96
C ARG A 165 -16.55 3.69 -27.65
N ALA A 166 -16.45 3.46 -28.96
CA ALA A 166 -17.37 2.58 -29.68
C ALA A 166 -17.13 1.09 -29.37
N VAL A 167 -15.89 0.70 -29.05
CA VAL A 167 -15.50 -0.68 -28.74
C VAL A 167 -15.56 -0.94 -27.24
N GLN A 168 -15.17 0.05 -26.42
CA GLN A 168 -15.14 0.00 -24.97
C GLN A 168 -16.03 1.12 -24.38
N PRO A 169 -17.37 1.00 -24.44
CA PRO A 169 -18.29 2.06 -24.03
C PRO A 169 -18.31 2.34 -22.53
N TRP A 170 -17.86 1.37 -21.71
CA TRP A 170 -17.84 1.44 -20.25
C TRP A 170 -16.48 1.83 -19.66
N ALA A 171 -15.46 1.98 -20.51
CA ALA A 171 -14.14 2.41 -20.08
C ALA A 171 -14.16 3.87 -19.59
N ASP A 172 -13.31 4.17 -18.62
CA ASP A 172 -13.13 5.53 -18.13
C ASP A 172 -12.51 6.41 -19.24
N GLY A 173 -13.24 7.46 -19.65
CA GLY A 173 -12.82 8.33 -20.75
C GLY A 173 -11.56 9.14 -20.45
N LYS A 174 -11.25 9.41 -19.18
CA LYS A 174 -9.98 10.04 -18.77
C LYS A 174 -8.83 9.07 -18.98
N VAL A 175 -8.98 7.83 -18.50
CA VAL A 175 -7.96 6.76 -18.63
C VAL A 175 -7.71 6.40 -20.09
N VAL A 176 -8.77 6.26 -20.89
CA VAL A 176 -8.66 6.02 -22.34
C VAL A 176 -7.89 7.15 -23.04
N LYS A 177 -8.11 8.40 -22.62
CA LYS A 177 -7.40 9.55 -23.18
C LYS A 177 -5.92 9.57 -22.79
N GLU A 178 -5.61 9.30 -21.52
CA GLU A 178 -4.23 9.25 -21.04
C GLU A 178 -3.42 8.15 -21.74
N GLU A 179 -4.00 6.96 -21.89
CA GLU A 179 -3.38 5.85 -22.62
C GLU A 179 -3.21 6.17 -24.11
N MET A 180 -4.21 6.82 -24.74
CA MET A 180 -4.10 7.30 -26.13
C MET A 180 -2.98 8.32 -26.30
N ASP A 181 -2.89 9.30 -25.40
CA ASP A 181 -1.85 10.34 -25.44
C ASP A 181 -0.45 9.72 -25.21
N ALA A 182 -0.34 8.73 -24.32
CA ALA A 182 0.90 7.99 -24.05
C ALA A 182 1.37 7.17 -25.26
N GLN A 183 0.49 6.37 -25.86
CA GLN A 183 0.84 5.55 -27.03
C GLN A 183 1.09 6.39 -28.29
N ILE A 184 0.38 7.51 -28.48
CA ILE A 184 0.70 8.47 -29.55
C ILE A 184 2.08 9.10 -29.33
N LYS A 185 2.43 9.43 -28.08
CA LYS A 185 3.76 9.95 -27.74
C LYS A 185 4.86 8.91 -28.00
N ASP A 186 4.63 7.64 -27.67
CA ASP A 186 5.55 6.54 -27.97
C ASP A 186 5.75 6.38 -29.49
N LEU A 187 4.67 6.46 -30.26
CA LEU A 187 4.72 6.32 -31.72
C LEU A 187 5.38 7.53 -32.43
N LEU A 188 5.12 8.75 -31.97
CA LEU A 188 5.50 9.98 -32.68
C LEU A 188 6.73 10.71 -32.09
N GLY A 189 7.12 10.40 -30.85
CA GLY A 189 8.12 11.13 -30.09
C GLY A 189 7.62 12.51 -29.60
N GLU A 190 8.51 13.33 -29.02
CA GLU A 190 8.16 14.67 -28.50
C GLU A 190 7.53 15.59 -29.57
N LYS A 191 6.67 16.52 -29.11
CA LYS A 191 6.10 17.57 -29.97
C LYS A 191 7.19 18.53 -30.42
N THR A 192 7.21 18.85 -31.71
CA THR A 192 8.16 19.78 -32.32
C THR A 192 7.50 21.10 -32.70
N ALA A 193 8.29 22.15 -32.89
CA ALA A 193 7.79 23.45 -33.36
C ALA A 193 7.13 23.40 -34.75
N GLU A 194 7.32 22.33 -35.52
CA GLU A 194 6.59 22.10 -36.77
C GLU A 194 5.17 21.58 -36.52
N ASP A 195 4.95 20.79 -35.45
CA ASP A 195 3.63 20.26 -35.10
C ASP A 195 2.62 21.37 -34.72
N GLU A 196 3.12 22.53 -34.28
CA GLU A 196 2.32 23.72 -33.95
C GLU A 196 1.94 24.57 -35.18
N LYS A 197 2.60 24.34 -36.32
CA LYS A 197 2.27 25.04 -37.58
C LYS A 197 1.00 24.42 -38.18
N PRO A 198 -0.01 25.22 -38.57
CA PRO A 198 -1.20 24.71 -39.23
C PRO A 198 -0.85 24.07 -40.59
N LEU A 199 -1.49 22.95 -40.93
CA LEU A 199 -1.31 22.27 -42.23
C LEU A 199 -1.51 23.25 -43.40
N VAL A 200 -0.57 23.28 -44.35
CA VAL A 200 -0.74 24.00 -45.62
C VAL A 200 -1.89 23.35 -46.37
N LYS A 201 -3.03 24.04 -46.41
CA LYS A 201 -4.23 23.55 -47.11
C LYS A 201 -3.96 23.41 -48.60
N LYS A 202 -3.95 22.17 -49.11
CA LYS A 202 -4.39 21.91 -50.48
C LYS A 202 -5.84 22.41 -50.57
N LYS A 203 -6.09 23.36 -51.48
CA LYS A 203 -7.38 24.01 -51.69
C LYS A 203 -8.45 22.98 -52.04
N GLU A 204 -9.43 22.81 -51.15
CA GLU A 204 -10.83 22.73 -51.54
C GLU A 204 -11.66 23.67 -50.64
N LYS A 205 -12.68 24.29 -51.25
CA LYS A 205 -13.31 25.55 -50.85
C LYS A 205 -14.12 25.46 -49.53
N LYS A 206 -13.90 26.44 -48.64
CA LYS A 206 -14.81 26.86 -47.55
C LYS A 206 -16.13 27.44 -48.14
N PRO A 207 -17.22 27.52 -47.35
CA PRO A 207 -17.51 28.76 -46.58
C PRO A 207 -17.74 28.43 -45.08
N ARG A 208 -17.03 29.02 -44.09
CA ARG A 208 -17.04 30.42 -43.57
C ARG A 208 -18.42 30.75 -42.95
N ALA A 209 -18.55 31.21 -41.70
CA ALA A 209 -17.73 32.07 -40.83
C ALA A 209 -17.89 31.63 -39.35
N GLU A 210 -16.94 31.70 -38.40
CA GLU A 210 -16.16 32.85 -37.85
C GLU A 210 -17.04 34.06 -37.42
N PRO A 211 -16.66 34.88 -36.41
CA PRO A 211 -15.51 34.78 -35.48
C PRO A 211 -15.80 35.24 -34.01
N LYS A 212 -14.99 34.79 -33.02
CA LYS A 212 -14.05 35.58 -32.16
C LYS A 212 -14.70 36.44 -31.03
N LEU A 213 -14.10 36.74 -29.88
CA LEU A 213 -12.81 36.46 -29.21
C LEU A 213 -12.87 37.07 -27.78
N GLU A 214 -12.01 36.53 -26.90
CA GLU A 214 -11.16 37.23 -25.91
C GLU A 214 -11.78 37.64 -24.56
N GLU A 215 -11.29 37.09 -23.43
CA GLU A 215 -10.13 37.52 -22.60
C GLU A 215 -10.59 38.65 -21.63
N VAL A 216 -10.26 38.80 -20.33
CA VAL A 216 -9.03 38.69 -19.54
C VAL A 216 -9.39 38.83 -18.02
N ALA A 217 -8.49 38.39 -17.13
CA ALA A 217 -8.14 38.92 -15.78
C ALA A 217 -9.13 38.79 -14.60
N LEU A 218 -8.80 38.16 -13.45
CA LEU A 218 -7.77 38.39 -12.39
C LEU A 218 -8.17 39.43 -11.32
N SER A 219 -8.38 38.97 -10.07
CA SER A 219 -7.97 39.59 -8.77
C SER A 219 -8.76 38.93 -7.60
N VAL A 220 -8.21 38.15 -6.66
CA VAL A 220 -7.27 38.41 -5.53
C VAL A 220 -7.98 38.83 -4.20
N ARG A 221 -7.81 37.98 -3.16
CA ARG A 221 -7.81 38.18 -1.67
C ARG A 221 -9.14 38.60 -0.99
N ASP A 222 -9.48 38.28 0.27
CA ASP A 222 -8.88 37.75 1.51
C ASP A 222 -9.87 36.72 2.12
N GLY A 223 -9.56 35.70 2.93
CA GLY A 223 -8.76 35.69 4.15
C GLY A 223 -9.64 35.91 5.39
N THR A 224 -10.06 34.84 6.09
CA THR A 224 -10.09 34.74 7.58
C THR A 224 -10.63 33.39 8.06
N VAL A 225 -9.94 32.87 9.08
CA VAL A 225 -10.12 31.61 9.79
C VAL A 225 -11.08 31.82 10.97
N SER A 226 -11.95 30.85 11.26
CA SER A 226 -12.41 30.61 12.63
C SER A 226 -12.89 29.17 12.80
N SER A 227 -12.25 28.51 13.76
CA SER A 227 -12.52 27.21 14.36
C SER A 227 -13.88 27.09 15.05
N SER A 228 -14.47 25.90 15.03
CA SER A 228 -14.94 25.21 16.24
C SER A 228 -15.40 23.79 15.91
N ALA A 229 -14.95 22.86 16.75
CA ALA A 229 -15.25 21.43 16.75
C ALA A 229 -16.75 21.12 16.90
N GLU A 230 -17.18 19.96 16.40
CA GLU A 230 -17.73 18.89 17.24
C GLU A 230 -17.91 17.59 16.43
N GLU A 231 -17.50 16.50 17.08
CA GLU A 231 -17.41 15.14 16.61
C GLU A 231 -18.79 14.52 16.34
N ASN A 232 -18.91 13.73 15.27
CA ASN A 232 -19.57 12.40 15.25
C ASN A 232 -19.68 11.85 13.81
N ASP A 233 -18.70 11.05 13.35
CA ASP A 233 -18.94 9.91 12.44
C ASP A 233 -17.75 8.93 12.46
N ALA A 234 -17.81 7.91 13.32
CA ALA A 234 -16.77 6.92 13.49
C ALA A 234 -16.88 5.78 12.45
N ASN A 235 -16.71 6.11 11.16
CA ASN A 235 -16.16 5.25 10.10
C ASN A 235 -16.19 5.88 8.68
N ALA A 236 -16.39 7.20 8.57
CA ALA A 236 -15.95 7.91 7.38
C ALA A 236 -14.45 7.64 7.21
N LYS A 237 -14.04 7.01 6.09
CA LYS A 237 -12.64 6.75 5.76
C LYS A 237 -11.91 8.09 5.70
N ILE A 238 -11.32 8.51 6.82
CA ILE A 238 -10.39 9.63 6.83
C ILE A 238 -9.26 9.22 5.91
N ASP A 239 -9.14 9.94 4.79
CA ASP A 239 -7.99 9.79 3.91
C ASP A 239 -6.73 10.07 4.76
N PRO A 240 -5.87 9.05 5.00
CA PRO A 240 -4.68 9.22 5.83
C PRO A 240 -3.67 10.20 5.20
N PHE A 241 -3.81 10.51 3.92
CA PHE A 241 -2.95 11.42 3.17
C PHE A 241 -3.45 12.87 3.16
N SER A 242 -4.64 13.15 3.71
CA SER A 242 -5.24 14.49 3.78
C SER A 242 -4.39 15.52 4.53
N ILE A 243 -3.43 15.07 5.35
CA ILE A 243 -2.48 15.93 6.07
C ILE A 243 -1.43 16.58 5.16
N PHE A 244 -1.23 16.06 3.94
CA PHE A 244 -0.20 16.54 3.02
C PHE A 244 -0.75 17.61 2.09
N PRO A 245 -0.03 18.72 1.85
CA PRO A 245 -0.47 19.78 0.93
C PRO A 245 -0.54 19.28 -0.52
N LEU A 246 -1.17 20.03 -1.42
CA LEU A 246 -1.06 19.77 -2.86
C LEU A 246 0.25 20.34 -3.40
N PRO A 247 0.80 19.81 -4.52
CA PRO A 247 2.02 20.36 -5.14
C PRO A 247 1.92 21.86 -5.45
N GLU A 248 0.72 22.35 -5.78
CA GLU A 248 0.46 23.77 -6.06
C GLU A 248 0.60 24.67 -4.83
N ASP A 249 0.44 24.10 -3.63
CA ASP A 249 0.54 24.81 -2.36
C ASP A 249 1.97 24.86 -1.81
N ASN A 250 2.92 24.16 -2.45
CA ASN A 250 4.33 24.08 -2.02
C ASN A 250 5.15 25.33 -2.39
N ASN A 251 4.59 26.52 -2.11
CA ASN A 251 5.21 27.81 -2.39
C ASN A 251 6.24 28.21 -1.31
N THR A 252 5.97 27.83 -0.06
CA THR A 252 6.78 28.19 1.10
C THR A 252 7.21 26.94 1.82
N VAL A 253 8.51 26.80 2.11
CA VAL A 253 8.95 25.72 3.00
C VAL A 253 8.59 26.11 4.43
N HIS A 254 8.10 25.16 5.22
CA HIS A 254 7.63 25.40 6.59
C HIS A 254 8.78 25.41 7.61
N THR A 255 9.96 25.87 7.22
CA THR A 255 11.19 25.79 8.04
C THR A 255 11.99 27.06 7.90
N GLU A 256 12.20 27.74 9.03
CA GLU A 256 13.13 28.85 9.14
C GLU A 256 14.52 28.33 9.55
N ILE A 257 15.57 28.87 8.95
CA ILE A 257 16.95 28.51 9.30
C ILE A 257 17.53 29.69 10.08
N PHE A 258 17.72 29.48 11.38
CA PHE A 258 18.33 30.46 12.28
C PHE A 258 19.85 30.32 12.22
N PHE A 259 20.57 31.45 12.15
CA PHE A 259 22.03 31.51 12.20
C PHE A 259 22.51 32.13 13.51
N SER A 260 23.73 31.81 13.90
CA SER A 260 24.36 32.29 15.13
C SER A 260 24.62 33.81 15.16
N ASP A 261 24.63 34.47 14.00
CA ASP A 261 24.73 35.93 13.87
C ASP A 261 23.37 36.66 14.01
N GLY A 262 22.29 35.91 14.26
CA GLY A 262 20.92 36.43 14.38
C GLY A 262 20.19 36.55 13.04
N SER A 263 20.83 36.24 11.91
CA SER A 263 20.15 36.17 10.62
C SER A 263 19.22 34.95 10.56
N ILE A 264 18.13 35.09 9.79
CA ILE A 264 17.14 34.03 9.61
C ILE A 264 16.88 33.90 8.13
N TRP A 265 17.16 32.73 7.56
CA TRP A 265 16.73 32.42 6.20
C TRP A 265 15.32 31.84 6.21
N ARG A 266 14.52 32.28 5.24
CA ARG A 266 13.17 31.80 4.96
C ARG A 266 13.14 31.30 3.52
N PRO A 267 13.70 30.10 3.26
CA PRO A 267 13.74 29.56 1.91
C PRO A 267 12.33 29.45 1.33
N HIS A 268 12.18 29.72 0.05
CA HIS A 268 10.91 29.60 -0.64
C HIS A 268 11.16 29.35 -2.12
N ASN A 269 10.24 28.68 -2.78
CA ASN A 269 10.37 28.48 -4.22
C ASN A 269 10.02 29.80 -4.92
N SER A 270 10.93 30.30 -5.75
CA SER A 270 10.61 31.42 -6.63
C SER A 270 9.55 31.00 -7.66
N LYS A 271 8.84 31.98 -8.23
CA LYS A 271 7.84 31.73 -9.27
C LYS A 271 8.44 30.95 -10.46
N GLU A 272 9.65 31.30 -10.87
CA GLU A 272 10.36 30.64 -11.97
C GLU A 272 10.71 29.18 -11.62
N ARG A 273 11.21 28.92 -10.40
CA ARG A 273 11.50 27.55 -9.93
C ARG A 273 10.23 26.69 -9.95
N LEU A 274 9.09 27.22 -9.51
CA LEU A 274 7.80 26.52 -9.53
C LEU A 274 7.28 26.28 -10.95
N GLU A 275 7.38 27.27 -11.84
CA GLU A 275 6.96 27.10 -13.24
C GLU A 275 7.76 25.99 -13.93
N LYS A 276 9.09 25.96 -13.72
CA LYS A 276 9.94 24.88 -14.21
C LYS A 276 9.57 23.52 -13.60
N HIS A 277 9.34 23.48 -12.30
CA HIS A 277 8.91 22.28 -11.59
C HIS A 277 7.55 21.75 -12.12
N PHE A 278 6.54 22.62 -12.25
CA PHE A 278 5.22 22.23 -12.77
C PHE A 278 5.26 21.81 -14.23
N ALA A 279 6.12 22.42 -15.04
CA ALA A 279 6.35 21.98 -16.41
C ALA A 279 6.95 20.56 -16.47
N ALA A 280 7.86 20.23 -15.56
CA ALA A 280 8.47 18.90 -15.47
C ALA A 280 7.51 17.83 -14.91
N THR A 281 6.70 18.20 -13.90
CA THR A 281 5.85 17.23 -13.18
C THR A 281 4.43 17.12 -13.73
N GLY A 282 3.98 18.07 -14.56
CA GLY A 282 2.57 18.21 -14.89
C GLY A 282 1.70 18.44 -13.66
N LYS A 283 2.28 18.99 -12.59
CA LYS A 283 1.66 19.19 -11.26
C LYS A 283 1.19 17.92 -10.56
N LYS A 284 1.63 16.75 -11.02
CA LYS A 284 1.39 15.48 -10.32
C LYS A 284 2.21 15.41 -9.04
N VAL A 285 1.77 14.57 -8.10
CA VAL A 285 2.57 14.24 -6.91
C VAL A 285 3.75 13.38 -7.33
N TYR A 286 4.93 13.74 -6.84
CA TYR A 286 6.15 12.93 -6.89
C TYR A 286 6.67 12.65 -5.48
N THR A 287 6.83 11.37 -5.15
CA THR A 287 7.46 10.86 -3.91
C THR A 287 8.64 9.96 -4.26
N ARG A 288 9.40 9.53 -3.27
CA ARG A 288 10.42 8.48 -3.44
C ARG A 288 10.53 7.63 -2.19
N PHE A 289 10.70 6.32 -2.40
CA PHE A 289 11.14 5.38 -1.39
C PHE A 289 12.64 5.11 -1.60
N PRO A 290 13.54 5.60 -0.72
CA PRO A 290 14.98 5.55 -0.96
C PRO A 290 15.74 4.56 -0.04
N PRO A 291 15.60 3.23 -0.20
CA PRO A 291 16.26 2.27 0.68
C PRO A 291 17.76 2.17 0.40
N GLU A 292 18.54 1.94 1.46
CA GLU A 292 19.94 1.53 1.32
C GLU A 292 20.02 0.02 0.95
N PRO A 293 20.75 -0.36 -0.11
CA PRO A 293 20.85 -1.75 -0.59
C PRO A 293 21.85 -2.59 0.23
N ASN A 294 21.69 -2.59 1.55
CA ASN A 294 22.68 -3.16 2.47
C ASN A 294 22.07 -4.07 3.55
N GLY A 295 20.79 -4.42 3.44
CA GLY A 295 20.09 -5.31 4.37
C GLY A 295 18.66 -5.61 3.93
N TYR A 296 18.03 -6.53 4.66
CA TYR A 296 16.63 -6.92 4.42
C TYR A 296 15.66 -5.87 4.97
N LEU A 297 14.60 -5.59 4.19
CA LEU A 297 13.51 -4.72 4.63
C LEU A 297 12.73 -5.37 5.78
N HIS A 298 12.19 -4.53 6.65
CA HIS A 298 11.40 -4.91 7.82
C HIS A 298 10.08 -4.14 7.88
N ILE A 299 9.21 -4.47 8.83
CA ILE A 299 7.87 -3.87 8.94
C ILE A 299 7.87 -2.34 8.97
N GLY A 300 8.88 -1.70 9.58
CA GLY A 300 9.07 -0.24 9.49
C GLY A 300 9.19 0.30 8.06
N HIS A 301 9.83 -0.45 7.15
CA HIS A 301 9.91 -0.12 5.73
C HIS A 301 8.56 -0.31 5.02
N ALA A 302 7.67 -1.20 5.49
CA ALA A 302 6.31 -1.26 4.97
C ALA A 302 5.52 0.02 5.27
N LYS A 303 5.72 0.65 6.43
CA LYS A 303 5.14 1.98 6.71
C LYS A 303 5.71 3.03 5.75
N ALA A 304 7.02 3.03 5.50
CA ALA A 304 7.63 3.94 4.53
C ALA A 304 7.05 3.76 3.12
N MET A 305 6.99 2.51 2.63
CA MET A 305 6.36 2.22 1.34
C MET A 305 4.89 2.64 1.29
N TYR A 306 4.12 2.37 2.35
CA TYR A 306 2.72 2.81 2.45
C TYR A 306 2.58 4.32 2.38
N VAL A 307 3.50 5.08 2.98
CA VAL A 307 3.50 6.54 2.96
C VAL A 307 3.89 7.05 1.56
N ASP A 308 5.03 6.60 1.03
CA ASP A 308 5.59 7.11 -0.24
C ASP A 308 4.77 6.66 -1.46
N PHE A 309 4.59 5.35 -1.64
CA PHE A 309 3.82 4.82 -2.77
C PHE A 309 2.33 5.05 -2.59
N GLY A 310 1.83 5.00 -1.35
CA GLY A 310 0.41 5.21 -1.08
C GLY A 310 -0.04 6.64 -1.38
N LEU A 311 0.74 7.66 -1.00
CA LEU A 311 0.44 9.05 -1.34
C LEU A 311 0.43 9.28 -2.86
N ALA A 312 1.44 8.76 -3.56
CA ALA A 312 1.49 8.85 -5.02
C ALA A 312 0.28 8.16 -5.66
N LYS A 313 -0.06 6.94 -5.23
CA LYS A 313 -1.19 6.17 -5.76
C LYS A 313 -2.54 6.85 -5.49
N ASP A 314 -2.73 7.40 -4.29
CA ASP A 314 -3.96 8.10 -3.91
C ASP A 314 -4.22 9.34 -4.77
N ARG A 315 -3.15 10.01 -5.20
CA ARG A 315 -3.21 11.28 -5.94
C ARG A 315 -2.82 11.18 -7.41
N ASP A 316 -2.87 9.98 -8.00
CA ASP A 316 -2.55 9.75 -9.43
C ASP A 316 -1.16 10.32 -9.83
N GLY A 317 -0.22 10.16 -8.89
CA GLY A 317 1.16 10.61 -8.94
C GLY A 317 2.17 9.47 -9.16
N ASN A 318 3.44 9.80 -9.00
CA ASN A 318 4.59 8.95 -9.29
C ASN A 318 5.46 8.77 -8.05
N CYS A 319 5.88 7.53 -7.77
CA CYS A 319 6.84 7.24 -6.71
C CYS A 319 8.10 6.62 -7.32
N TYR A 320 9.26 7.22 -7.07
CA TYR A 320 10.56 6.64 -7.41
C TYR A 320 10.93 5.53 -6.41
N LEU A 321 11.50 4.44 -6.91
CA LEU A 321 12.36 3.58 -6.11
C LEU A 321 13.80 4.04 -6.32
N ARG A 322 14.39 4.69 -5.33
CA ARG A 322 15.75 5.21 -5.44
C ARG A 322 16.71 4.43 -4.55
N PHE A 323 17.59 3.63 -5.12
CA PHE A 323 18.62 2.98 -4.30
C PHE A 323 19.62 4.02 -3.80
N ASP A 324 19.75 4.13 -2.47
CA ASP A 324 20.80 4.94 -1.87
C ASP A 324 22.11 4.15 -1.85
N ASP A 325 22.82 4.21 -2.97
CA ASP A 325 24.11 3.57 -3.19
C ASP A 325 25.28 4.53 -2.99
N THR A 326 25.13 5.62 -2.25
CA THR A 326 26.22 6.60 -2.03
C THR A 326 27.50 6.03 -1.41
N ASN A 327 27.43 4.86 -0.76
CA ASN A 327 28.56 4.17 -0.17
C ASN A 327 29.00 2.94 -0.99
N PRO A 328 30.20 2.96 -1.62
CA PRO A 328 30.66 1.87 -2.50
C PRO A 328 30.93 0.55 -1.77
N GLU A 329 31.08 0.54 -0.45
CA GLU A 329 31.38 -0.68 0.33
C GLU A 329 30.13 -1.44 0.80
N ALA A 330 28.97 -0.78 0.84
CA ALA A 330 27.77 -1.30 1.52
C ALA A 330 26.81 -2.06 0.59
N GLU A 331 26.95 -1.87 -0.71
CA GLU A 331 25.99 -2.33 -1.71
C GLU A 331 26.28 -3.78 -2.13
N LYS A 332 25.25 -4.64 -2.02
CA LYS A 332 25.28 -6.01 -2.56
C LYS A 332 24.10 -6.22 -3.49
N LYS A 333 24.36 -6.85 -4.64
CA LYS A 333 23.33 -7.23 -5.61
C LYS A 333 22.18 -8.03 -4.98
N GLU A 334 22.48 -8.91 -4.03
CA GLU A 334 21.44 -9.70 -3.33
C GLU A 334 20.37 -8.82 -2.66
N TYR A 335 20.77 -7.69 -2.05
CA TYR A 335 19.85 -6.81 -1.35
C TYR A 335 19.02 -5.99 -2.32
N ILE A 336 19.60 -5.57 -3.45
CA ILE A 336 18.90 -4.87 -4.53
C ILE A 336 17.80 -5.76 -5.10
N ASP A 337 18.15 -6.99 -5.48
CA ASP A 337 17.23 -7.96 -6.05
C ASP A 337 16.10 -8.27 -5.05
N HIS A 338 16.45 -8.48 -3.77
CA HIS A 338 15.48 -8.75 -2.71
C HIS A 338 14.56 -7.55 -2.41
N ILE A 339 15.09 -6.32 -2.38
CA ILE A 339 14.27 -5.10 -2.18
C ILE A 339 13.22 -4.98 -3.30
N GLN A 340 13.62 -5.17 -4.55
CA GLN A 340 12.70 -5.13 -5.69
C GLN A 340 11.64 -6.24 -5.60
N GLU A 341 12.04 -7.46 -5.21
CA GLU A 341 11.11 -8.56 -5.00
C GLU A 341 10.07 -8.22 -3.92
N ILE A 342 10.50 -7.65 -2.80
CA ILE A 342 9.60 -7.25 -1.71
C ILE A 342 8.67 -6.12 -2.11
N ILE A 343 9.14 -5.11 -2.85
CA ILE A 343 8.30 -4.02 -3.35
C ILE A 343 7.21 -4.58 -4.26
N LYS A 344 7.58 -5.48 -5.19
CA LYS A 344 6.64 -6.16 -6.08
C LYS A 344 5.65 -7.04 -5.30
N TRP A 345 6.13 -7.81 -4.32
CA TRP A 345 5.30 -8.63 -3.46
C TRP A 345 4.30 -7.79 -2.64
N MET A 346 4.73 -6.61 -2.17
CA MET A 346 3.88 -5.65 -1.49
C MET A 346 2.83 -5.00 -2.41
N GLY A 347 2.84 -5.27 -3.72
CA GLY A 347 1.88 -4.75 -4.69
C GLY A 347 2.15 -3.30 -5.11
N TRP A 348 3.39 -2.83 -4.91
CA TRP A 348 3.83 -1.50 -5.36
C TRP A 348 4.55 -1.61 -6.69
N GLU A 349 4.33 -0.60 -7.54
CA GLU A 349 5.02 -0.45 -8.82
C GLU A 349 5.72 0.91 -8.83
N PRO A 350 7.06 0.96 -8.91
CA PRO A 350 7.77 2.22 -9.01
C PRO A 350 7.55 2.85 -10.38
N PHE A 351 7.34 4.16 -10.40
CA PHE A 351 7.32 4.96 -11.64
C PHE A 351 8.64 4.83 -12.40
N LYS A 352 9.74 4.88 -11.65
CA LYS A 352 11.10 4.67 -12.17
C LYS A 352 12.00 4.15 -11.05
N VAL A 353 12.92 3.25 -11.41
CA VAL A 353 14.02 2.82 -10.55
C VAL A 353 15.24 3.69 -10.87
N THR A 354 15.81 4.33 -9.87
CA THR A 354 17.00 5.19 -9.99
C THR A 354 18.02 4.82 -8.92
N TYR A 355 19.27 5.23 -9.15
CA TYR A 355 20.37 5.08 -8.20
C TYR A 355 20.90 6.48 -7.85
N SER A 356 21.28 6.72 -6.60
CA SER A 356 21.96 7.97 -6.23
C SER A 356 23.22 8.19 -7.08
N SER A 357 23.91 7.11 -7.46
CA SER A 357 25.08 7.12 -8.34
C SER A 357 24.81 7.54 -9.78
N ASP A 358 23.55 7.48 -10.26
CA ASP A 358 23.16 8.04 -11.57
C ASP A 358 23.45 9.53 -11.66
N TYR A 359 23.45 10.22 -10.51
CA TYR A 359 23.56 11.68 -10.40
C TYR A 359 24.96 12.15 -9.96
N PHE A 360 25.97 11.27 -9.87
CA PHE A 360 27.30 11.66 -9.36
C PHE A 360 27.96 12.79 -10.15
N GLN A 361 27.72 12.87 -11.46
CA GLN A 361 28.27 13.96 -12.27
C GLN A 361 27.63 15.30 -11.89
N GLU A 362 26.29 15.37 -11.85
CA GLU A 362 25.53 16.54 -11.44
C GLU A 362 25.85 16.95 -10.00
N LEU A 363 25.98 15.98 -9.09
CA LEU A 363 26.38 16.20 -7.71
C LEU A 363 27.80 16.77 -7.62
N TYR A 364 28.73 16.35 -8.47
CA TYR A 364 30.08 16.91 -8.51
C TYR A 364 30.08 18.34 -9.04
N ASP A 365 29.35 18.59 -10.11
CA ASP A 365 29.25 19.93 -10.72
C ASP A 365 28.60 20.94 -9.78
N LEU A 366 27.58 20.52 -9.03
CA LEU A 366 26.97 21.31 -7.96
C LEU A 366 27.91 21.52 -6.77
N ALA A 367 28.82 20.58 -6.47
CA ALA A 367 29.81 20.76 -5.41
C ALA A 367 30.85 21.80 -5.80
N VAL A 368 31.28 21.78 -7.06
CA VAL A 368 32.14 22.83 -7.65
C VAL A 368 31.44 24.19 -7.59
N GLU A 369 30.16 24.28 -7.92
CA GLU A 369 29.38 25.52 -7.81
C GLU A 369 29.26 26.00 -6.36
N LEU A 370 29.06 25.10 -5.40
CA LEU A 370 29.02 25.43 -3.98
C LEU A 370 30.36 26.04 -3.51
N ILE A 371 31.50 25.53 -3.98
CA ILE A 371 32.82 26.10 -3.71
C ILE A 371 32.95 27.49 -4.34
N LYS A 372 32.53 27.67 -5.60
CA LYS A 372 32.57 28.97 -6.30
C LYS A 372 31.77 30.05 -5.59
N ARG A 373 30.67 29.67 -4.92
CA ARG A 373 29.83 30.56 -4.10
C ARG A 373 30.40 30.82 -2.69
N ASP A 374 31.62 30.35 -2.39
CA ASP A 374 32.23 30.36 -1.05
C ASP A 374 31.32 29.72 0.02
N ARG A 375 30.62 28.65 -0.37
CA ARG A 375 29.73 27.86 0.51
C ARG A 375 30.27 26.45 0.76
N ALA A 376 31.47 26.13 0.29
CA ALA A 376 32.17 24.90 0.62
C ALA A 376 33.68 25.09 0.54
N TYR A 377 34.42 24.28 1.29
CA TYR A 377 35.88 24.30 1.33
C TYR A 377 36.44 22.89 1.50
N VAL A 378 37.64 22.65 0.97
CA VAL A 378 38.37 21.41 1.25
C VAL A 378 38.99 21.51 2.64
N ASP A 379 38.89 20.45 3.43
CA ASP A 379 39.40 20.35 4.80
C ASP A 379 40.36 19.16 4.92
N HIS A 380 41.45 19.32 5.68
CA HIS A 380 42.44 18.27 5.96
C HIS A 380 42.42 17.78 7.41
N GLN A 381 41.45 18.21 8.21
CA GLN A 381 41.20 17.63 9.53
C GLN A 381 40.94 16.13 9.42
N THR A 382 41.55 15.38 10.34
CA THR A 382 41.20 13.98 10.58
C THR A 382 39.77 13.85 11.11
N ALA A 383 39.20 12.64 11.06
CA ALA A 383 37.84 12.41 11.56
C ALA A 383 37.67 12.77 13.05
N ASP A 384 38.68 12.51 13.88
CA ASP A 384 38.66 12.85 15.30
C ASP A 384 38.77 14.36 15.53
N GLU A 385 39.59 15.07 14.76
CA GLU A 385 39.66 16.53 14.81
C GLU A 385 38.34 17.17 14.38
N ILE A 386 37.72 16.71 13.28
CA ILE A 386 36.40 17.19 12.85
C ILE A 386 35.37 16.99 13.96
N LYS A 387 35.37 15.81 14.60
CA LYS A 387 34.45 15.51 15.71
C LYS A 387 34.68 16.46 16.90
N GLN A 388 35.93 16.67 17.30
CA GLN A 388 36.28 17.58 18.40
C GLN A 388 35.91 19.04 18.08
N TYR A 389 36.23 19.52 16.87
CA TYR A 389 35.94 20.89 16.47
C TYR A 389 34.44 21.15 16.36
N ARG A 390 33.66 20.21 15.81
CA ARG A 390 32.19 20.31 15.80
C ARG A 390 31.60 20.27 17.20
N LEU A 391 32.14 19.45 18.10
CA LEU A 391 31.72 19.41 19.51
C LEU A 391 31.98 20.74 20.22
N ASN A 392 33.15 21.34 19.96
CA ASN A 392 33.58 22.61 20.55
C ASN A 392 33.09 23.85 19.77
N LYS A 393 32.29 23.67 18.71
CA LYS A 393 31.81 24.74 17.82
C LYS A 393 32.93 25.65 17.28
N MET A 394 34.07 25.04 16.93
CA MET A 394 35.27 25.73 16.42
C MET A 394 35.38 25.63 14.89
N ASP A 395 35.73 26.73 14.24
CA ASP A 395 36.01 26.73 12.80
C ASP A 395 37.25 25.87 12.48
N SER A 396 37.18 25.13 11.37
CA SER A 396 38.34 24.42 10.83
C SER A 396 39.45 25.40 10.46
N PRO A 397 40.74 25.07 10.68
CA PRO A 397 41.87 25.88 10.21
C PRO A 397 41.83 26.16 8.70
N TRP A 398 41.17 25.30 7.93
CA TRP A 398 41.07 25.39 6.46
C TRP A 398 39.79 26.10 5.98
N ARG A 399 38.89 26.51 6.88
CA ARG A 399 37.57 27.06 6.55
C ARG A 399 37.59 28.30 5.65
N ASN A 400 38.59 29.15 5.84
CA ASN A 400 38.72 30.44 5.15
C ASN A 400 39.77 30.42 4.03
N ARG A 401 40.16 29.24 3.55
CA ARG A 401 41.09 29.12 2.42
C ARG A 401 40.48 29.71 1.14
N PRO A 402 41.30 30.27 0.22
CA PRO A 402 40.77 30.84 -1.02
C PRO A 402 39.95 29.84 -1.85
N VAL A 403 38.89 30.32 -2.49
CA VAL A 403 38.03 29.52 -3.38
C VAL A 403 38.85 28.79 -4.45
N SER A 404 39.84 29.45 -5.05
CA SER A 404 40.74 28.85 -6.05
C SER A 404 41.56 27.68 -5.52
N GLU A 405 41.95 27.72 -4.24
CA GLU A 405 42.67 26.61 -3.59
C GLU A 405 41.75 25.41 -3.35
N SER A 406 40.53 25.64 -2.84
CA SER A 406 39.53 24.58 -2.67
C SER A 406 39.14 23.93 -4.00
N LEU A 407 38.99 24.70 -5.08
CA LEU A 407 38.70 24.16 -6.42
C LEU A 407 39.82 23.23 -6.91
N LYS A 408 41.08 23.67 -6.77
CA LYS A 408 42.24 22.87 -7.15
C LYS A 408 42.30 21.58 -6.33
N LEU A 409 42.18 21.68 -5.01
CA LEU A 409 42.26 20.51 -4.13
C LEU A 409 41.10 19.54 -4.37
N PHE A 410 39.90 20.02 -4.64
CA PHE A 410 38.76 19.14 -4.92
C PHE A 410 38.90 18.39 -6.25
N ASP A 411 39.51 19.02 -7.27
CA ASP A 411 39.94 18.31 -8.49
C ASP A 411 41.03 17.27 -8.21
N GLU A 412 42.02 17.59 -7.38
CA GLU A 412 43.05 16.64 -6.94
C GLU A 412 42.45 15.45 -6.17
N MET A 413 41.46 15.67 -5.30
CA MET A 413 40.70 14.62 -4.63
C MET A 413 40.00 13.72 -5.66
N ARG A 414 39.30 14.30 -6.66
CA ARG A 414 38.61 13.55 -7.73
C ARG A 414 39.57 12.71 -8.57
N ARG A 415 40.79 13.21 -8.80
CA ARG A 415 41.83 12.54 -9.59
C ARG A 415 42.61 11.49 -8.81
N GLY A 416 42.28 11.27 -7.53
CA GLY A 416 42.95 10.29 -6.67
C GLY A 416 44.37 10.68 -6.28
N LEU A 417 44.68 11.98 -6.26
CA LEU A 417 46.01 12.49 -5.88
C LEU A 417 46.19 12.67 -4.36
N ILE A 418 45.14 12.40 -3.58
CA ILE A 418 45.11 12.55 -2.12
C ILE A 418 44.59 11.24 -1.53
N ASP A 419 45.26 10.72 -0.50
CA ASP A 419 44.88 9.45 0.14
C ASP A 419 43.56 9.54 0.91
N GLU A 420 42.93 8.37 1.15
CA GLU A 420 41.72 8.27 1.97
C GLU A 420 41.90 8.92 3.34
N GLY A 421 40.88 9.69 3.76
CA GLY A 421 40.88 10.37 5.05
C GLY A 421 41.83 11.56 5.18
N LYS A 422 42.62 11.90 4.15
CA LYS A 422 43.52 13.08 4.16
C LYS A 422 42.87 14.37 3.69
N ALA A 423 41.73 14.29 3.01
CA ALA A 423 40.92 15.45 2.67
C ALA A 423 39.42 15.12 2.62
N THR A 424 38.59 16.10 2.91
CA THR A 424 37.14 16.07 2.73
C THR A 424 36.66 17.39 2.14
N LEU A 425 35.57 17.37 1.37
CA LEU A 425 34.85 18.61 1.05
C LEU A 425 33.82 18.86 2.15
N ARG A 426 33.79 20.05 2.73
CA ARG A 426 32.83 20.44 3.77
C ARG A 426 31.98 21.61 3.31
N MET A 427 30.69 21.56 3.62
CA MET A 427 29.77 22.67 3.46
C MET A 427 30.15 23.77 4.47
N LYS A 428 30.23 25.02 4.02
CA LYS A 428 30.58 26.19 4.85
C LYS A 428 29.29 26.81 5.41
N GLN A 429 28.75 26.16 6.45
CA GLN A 429 27.48 26.49 7.09
C GLN A 429 27.72 27.44 8.28
N ASP A 430 27.27 27.08 9.47
CA ASP A 430 27.38 27.85 10.71
C ASP A 430 27.86 26.96 11.86
N MET A 431 29.17 27.00 12.14
CA MET A 431 29.79 26.20 13.18
C MET A 431 29.30 26.52 14.60
N LYS A 432 28.72 27.70 14.82
CA LYS A 432 28.24 28.14 16.14
C LYS A 432 26.77 27.84 16.38
N ASN A 433 26.06 27.36 15.36
CA ASN A 433 24.65 27.01 15.43
C ASN A 433 24.34 26.00 16.54
N ASP A 434 23.14 26.09 17.12
CA ASP A 434 22.67 25.09 18.09
C ASP A 434 22.24 23.79 17.42
N ASN A 435 21.78 23.87 16.17
CA ASN A 435 21.57 22.69 15.35
C ASN A 435 22.92 22.15 14.86
N LYS A 436 23.34 20.99 15.38
CA LYS A 436 24.60 20.32 15.03
C LYS A 436 24.73 19.96 13.55
N ASN A 437 23.61 19.87 12.83
CA ASN A 437 23.59 19.61 11.38
C ASN A 437 23.87 20.87 10.55
N MET A 438 23.96 22.04 11.17
CA MET A 438 24.45 23.27 10.54
C MET A 438 25.96 23.47 10.78
N GLY A 439 26.63 22.56 11.50
CA GLY A 439 28.06 22.65 11.79
C GLY A 439 28.91 21.99 10.71
N ASP A 440 29.20 22.75 9.65
CA ASP A 440 30.01 22.40 8.47
C ASP A 440 30.03 20.90 8.13
N LEU A 441 28.88 20.38 7.68
CA LEU A 441 28.71 18.99 7.30
C LEU A 441 29.65 18.58 6.14
N ILE A 442 30.08 17.32 6.14
CA ILE A 442 30.92 16.78 5.08
C ILE A 442 30.05 16.53 3.84
N ALA A 443 30.43 17.10 2.70
CA ALA A 443 29.82 16.88 1.40
C ALA A 443 30.45 15.70 0.66
N TYR A 444 31.79 15.58 0.65
CA TYR A 444 32.49 14.48 -0.05
C TYR A 444 33.61 13.87 0.79
N ARG A 445 33.83 12.56 0.60
CA ARG A 445 34.95 11.79 1.14
C ARG A 445 35.68 11.05 0.03
N ILE A 446 36.97 10.80 0.23
CA ILE A 446 37.78 9.96 -0.66
C ILE A 446 37.61 8.50 -0.25
N LYS A 447 37.33 7.64 -1.23
CA LYS A 447 37.33 6.17 -1.13
C LYS A 447 37.85 5.60 -2.44
N PHE A 448 38.80 4.68 -2.40
CA PHE A 448 39.34 4.01 -3.59
C PHE A 448 38.65 2.67 -3.89
N THR A 449 37.78 2.20 -3.00
CA THR A 449 36.91 1.06 -3.27
C THR A 449 36.06 1.33 -4.51
N PRO A 450 36.12 0.46 -5.55
CA PRO A 450 35.26 0.59 -6.73
C PRO A 450 33.77 0.50 -6.34
N HIS A 451 32.94 1.32 -6.99
CA HIS A 451 31.50 1.33 -6.76
C HIS A 451 30.82 0.18 -7.52
N PRO A 452 29.86 -0.55 -6.93
CA PRO A 452 29.22 -1.68 -7.62
C PRO A 452 28.43 -1.29 -8.87
N HIS A 453 27.72 -0.17 -8.85
CA HIS A 453 27.02 0.37 -10.03
C HIS A 453 27.93 1.11 -11.06
N VAL A 454 28.77 2.07 -10.63
CA VAL A 454 29.53 2.96 -11.55
C VAL A 454 31.02 2.64 -11.69
N GLY A 455 31.51 1.55 -11.08
CA GLY A 455 32.89 1.06 -11.20
C GLY A 455 33.93 1.98 -10.54
N ASP A 456 35.09 2.10 -11.18
CA ASP A 456 36.25 2.89 -10.72
C ASP A 456 36.29 4.32 -11.27
N LYS A 457 35.19 4.78 -11.88
CA LYS A 457 35.08 6.13 -12.46
C LYS A 457 35.22 7.25 -11.42
N TRP A 458 34.93 6.95 -10.15
CA TRP A 458 34.96 7.90 -9.04
C TRP A 458 35.80 7.35 -7.89
N CYS A 459 36.60 8.20 -7.27
CA CYS A 459 37.28 7.93 -6.00
C CYS A 459 36.91 8.93 -4.90
N ILE A 460 35.92 9.80 -5.18
CA ILE A 460 35.28 10.67 -4.22
C ILE A 460 33.79 10.40 -4.26
N TYR A 461 33.17 10.30 -3.09
CA TYR A 461 31.76 9.97 -2.97
C TYR A 461 31.04 11.01 -2.11
N PRO A 462 29.85 11.45 -2.54
CA PRO A 462 29.07 12.40 -1.79
C PRO A 462 28.49 11.74 -0.53
N SER A 463 28.25 12.55 0.51
CA SER A 463 27.58 12.08 1.73
C SER A 463 26.07 11.97 1.54
N TYR A 464 25.41 11.25 2.44
CA TYR A 464 23.95 11.17 2.52
C TYR A 464 23.29 12.56 2.54
N ASP A 465 23.77 13.46 3.41
CA ASP A 465 23.20 14.81 3.58
C ASP A 465 23.34 15.68 2.32
N TYR A 466 24.44 15.50 1.58
CA TYR A 466 24.67 16.21 0.33
C TYR A 466 23.80 15.64 -0.80
N THR A 467 23.67 14.31 -0.86
CA THR A 467 23.04 13.61 -1.97
C THR A 467 21.52 13.72 -1.94
N HIS A 468 20.88 13.32 -0.84
CA HIS A 468 19.43 13.11 -0.82
C HIS A 468 18.63 14.37 -1.17
N CYS A 469 19.02 15.52 -0.62
CA CYS A 469 18.32 16.76 -0.89
C CYS A 469 18.47 17.22 -2.34
N ILE A 470 19.68 17.14 -2.89
CA ILE A 470 19.95 17.53 -4.28
C ILE A 470 19.21 16.59 -5.23
N VAL A 471 19.29 15.29 -5.02
CA VAL A 471 18.61 14.32 -5.90
C VAL A 471 17.09 14.45 -5.80
N ASP A 472 16.53 14.75 -4.62
CA ASP A 472 15.10 15.10 -4.51
C ASP A 472 14.72 16.31 -5.36
N SER A 473 15.59 17.32 -5.42
CA SER A 473 15.40 18.49 -6.28
C SER A 473 15.49 18.13 -7.77
N LEU A 474 16.50 17.33 -8.16
CA LEU A 474 16.72 16.89 -9.55
C LEU A 474 15.57 16.01 -10.07
N GLU A 475 15.07 15.10 -9.22
CA GLU A 475 13.92 14.22 -9.53
C GLU A 475 12.57 14.94 -9.44
N ASN A 476 12.56 16.23 -9.10
CA ASN A 476 11.36 17.04 -8.89
C ASN A 476 10.39 16.41 -7.86
N ILE A 477 10.94 15.88 -6.77
CA ILE A 477 10.15 15.31 -5.68
C ILE A 477 9.29 16.40 -5.05
N THR A 478 7.97 16.23 -5.11
CA THR A 478 7.03 17.15 -4.46
C THR A 478 7.00 16.96 -2.94
N HIS A 479 7.04 15.70 -2.49
CA HIS A 479 6.90 15.30 -1.10
C HIS A 479 8.06 14.37 -0.73
N SER A 480 9.06 14.93 -0.04
CA SER A 480 10.17 14.19 0.54
C SER A 480 9.77 13.72 1.94
N LEU A 481 9.25 12.51 2.04
CA LEU A 481 8.78 11.94 3.29
C LEU A 481 9.89 11.10 3.94
N CYS A 482 10.10 11.27 5.24
CA CYS A 482 11.12 10.53 5.99
C CYS A 482 10.72 10.35 7.46
N THR A 483 11.59 9.75 8.27
CA THR A 483 11.29 9.52 9.69
C THR A 483 11.78 10.66 10.58
N LEU A 484 11.19 10.82 11.77
CA LEU A 484 11.49 11.93 12.71
C LEU A 484 12.95 12.07 13.09
N GLU A 485 13.77 11.03 12.96
CA GLU A 485 15.19 11.11 13.31
C GLU A 485 16.00 11.98 12.35
N PHE A 486 15.40 12.34 11.21
CA PHE A 486 15.95 13.28 10.25
C PHE A 486 15.39 14.70 10.40
N GLU A 487 14.48 14.97 11.36
CA GLU A 487 13.87 16.29 11.56
C GLU A 487 14.92 17.39 11.78
N SER A 488 15.93 17.10 12.61
CA SER A 488 17.03 18.04 12.88
C SER A 488 17.88 18.35 11.64
N ARG A 489 17.82 17.55 10.57
CA ARG A 489 18.56 17.75 9.31
C ARG A 489 17.78 18.57 8.29
N ARG A 490 16.51 18.89 8.54
CA ARG A 490 15.69 19.69 7.62
C ARG A 490 16.25 21.09 7.38
N ALA A 491 16.85 21.71 8.41
CA ALA A 491 17.52 22.99 8.27
C ALA A 491 18.72 22.90 7.30
N SER A 492 19.56 21.87 7.42
CA SER A 492 20.69 21.65 6.51
C SER A 492 20.25 21.25 5.10
N TYR A 493 19.13 20.53 4.98
CA TYR A 493 18.50 20.19 3.69
C TYR A 493 18.16 21.46 2.92
N TYR A 494 17.37 22.36 3.51
CA TYR A 494 16.97 23.60 2.84
C TYR A 494 18.13 24.58 2.69
N TRP A 495 19.10 24.60 3.62
CA TRP A 495 20.30 25.42 3.48
C TRP A 495 21.07 25.07 2.20
N LEU A 496 21.24 23.78 1.91
CA LEU A 496 22.01 23.33 0.76
C LEU A 496 21.30 23.67 -0.56
N LEU A 497 20.00 23.40 -0.63
CA LEU A 497 19.22 23.70 -1.83
C LEU A 497 19.13 25.21 -2.11
N GLU A 498 18.92 26.01 -1.07
CA GLU A 498 18.89 27.47 -1.20
C GLU A 498 20.27 28.02 -1.60
N SER A 499 21.36 27.48 -1.05
CA SER A 499 22.73 27.88 -1.41
C SER A 499 23.05 27.58 -2.88
N LEU A 500 22.41 26.58 -3.48
CA LEU A 500 22.57 26.17 -4.87
C LEU A 500 21.50 26.73 -5.81
N ASP A 501 20.53 27.52 -5.30
CA ASP A 501 19.41 28.05 -6.10
C ASP A 501 18.57 26.94 -6.76
N LEU A 502 18.35 25.83 -6.04
CA LEU A 502 17.60 24.66 -6.50
C LEU A 502 16.12 24.69 -6.08
N TYR A 503 15.31 23.85 -6.72
CA TYR A 503 13.91 23.62 -6.29
C TYR A 503 13.88 23.02 -4.89
N LEU A 504 12.91 23.43 -4.07
CA LEU A 504 12.75 23.05 -2.67
C LEU A 504 11.54 22.11 -2.50
N PRO A 505 11.76 20.78 -2.39
CA PRO A 505 10.73 19.80 -2.05
C PRO A 505 10.06 20.07 -0.71
N TYR A 506 8.79 19.67 -0.55
CA TYR A 506 8.15 19.66 0.76
C TYR A 506 8.68 18.48 1.58
N VAL A 507 9.46 18.76 2.63
CA VAL A 507 10.00 17.72 3.51
C VAL A 507 9.10 17.51 4.72
N TRP A 508 8.65 16.28 4.97
CA TRP A 508 7.83 15.99 6.15
C TRP A 508 8.16 14.65 6.79
N GLU A 509 8.27 14.68 8.12
CA GLU A 509 8.67 13.52 8.91
C GLU A 509 7.50 12.88 9.65
N TYR A 510 7.50 11.55 9.67
CA TYR A 510 6.60 10.72 10.47
C TYR A 510 7.34 9.86 11.49
N SER A 511 6.62 9.40 12.52
CA SER A 511 7.16 8.51 13.54
C SER A 511 7.48 7.13 12.99
N ARG A 512 8.58 6.53 13.47
CA ARG A 512 8.92 5.14 13.13
C ARG A 512 7.84 4.18 13.62
N LEU A 513 7.70 3.07 12.91
CA LEU A 513 6.86 1.96 13.32
C LEU A 513 7.70 0.95 14.10
N ASN A 514 7.58 0.94 15.43
CA ASN A 514 8.20 -0.06 16.31
C ASN A 514 7.15 -1.09 16.75
N ILE A 515 7.54 -2.37 16.86
CA ILE A 515 6.66 -3.46 17.29
C ILE A 515 7.18 -4.11 18.58
N THR A 516 6.28 -4.43 19.51
CA THR A 516 6.62 -5.14 20.76
C THR A 516 7.24 -6.52 20.51
N HIS A 517 7.99 -7.03 21.47
CA HIS A 517 8.64 -8.35 21.46
C HIS A 517 9.61 -8.57 20.28
N ASN A 518 10.12 -7.48 19.70
CA ASN A 518 10.99 -7.50 18.55
C ASN A 518 12.08 -6.44 18.64
N VAL A 519 13.14 -6.62 17.87
CA VAL A 519 14.17 -5.63 17.60
C VAL A 519 14.20 -5.35 16.10
N MET A 520 14.32 -4.08 15.70
CA MET A 520 14.31 -3.71 14.28
C MET A 520 15.59 -3.00 13.84
N SER A 521 16.48 -2.65 14.77
CA SER A 521 17.73 -2.02 14.39
C SER A 521 18.58 -3.02 13.62
N LYS A 522 19.12 -2.58 12.48
CA LYS A 522 19.93 -3.41 11.60
C LYS A 522 21.08 -4.12 12.33
N ARG A 523 21.74 -3.40 13.26
CA ARG A 523 22.81 -3.98 14.10
C ARG A 523 22.31 -5.19 14.90
N LYS A 524 21.18 -5.08 15.59
CA LYS A 524 20.62 -6.17 16.40
C LYS A 524 20.09 -7.32 15.52
N LEU A 525 19.46 -7.01 14.39
CA LEU A 525 19.01 -8.04 13.44
C LEU A 525 20.19 -8.82 12.83
N ASN A 526 21.26 -8.13 12.42
CA ASN A 526 22.50 -8.76 11.96
C ASN A 526 23.08 -9.70 13.01
N GLU A 527 23.07 -9.29 14.29
CA GLU A 527 23.58 -10.07 15.41
C GLU A 527 22.78 -11.36 15.62
N LEU A 528 21.44 -11.28 15.57
CA LEU A 528 20.57 -12.47 15.65
C LEU A 528 20.84 -13.49 14.53
N VAL A 529 21.00 -13.02 13.29
CA VAL A 529 21.20 -13.88 12.12
C VAL A 529 22.61 -14.46 12.09
N THR A 530 23.63 -13.61 12.28
CA THR A 530 25.04 -14.03 12.18
C THR A 530 25.41 -15.06 13.25
N HIS A 531 24.87 -14.89 14.47
CA HIS A 531 25.08 -15.82 15.58
C HIS A 531 24.05 -16.95 15.67
N LYS A 532 23.20 -17.12 14.64
CA LYS A 532 22.24 -18.23 14.52
C LYS A 532 21.24 -18.35 15.68
N HIS A 533 20.81 -17.23 16.27
CA HIS A 533 19.67 -17.22 17.18
C HIS A 533 18.33 -17.45 16.43
N VAL A 534 18.35 -17.20 15.13
CA VAL A 534 17.26 -17.42 14.17
C VAL A 534 17.80 -18.13 12.92
N ASP A 535 16.92 -18.74 12.12
CA ASP A 535 17.28 -19.55 10.96
C ASP A 535 17.92 -18.72 9.82
N GLY A 536 17.61 -17.42 9.77
CA GLY A 536 18.10 -16.48 8.76
C GLY A 536 17.28 -15.20 8.74
N TRP A 537 17.48 -14.38 7.70
CA TRP A 537 16.73 -13.13 7.49
C TRP A 537 15.23 -13.34 7.23
N GLU A 538 14.87 -14.52 6.75
CA GLU A 538 13.50 -14.91 6.44
C GLU A 538 12.85 -15.73 7.57
N ASP A 539 13.49 -15.85 8.73
CA ASP A 539 12.91 -16.59 9.86
C ASP A 539 11.53 -16.00 10.23
N PRO A 540 10.46 -16.82 10.29
CA PRO A 540 9.10 -16.35 10.59
C PRO A 540 8.93 -15.61 11.92
N ARG A 541 9.87 -15.72 12.86
CA ARG A 541 9.83 -14.99 14.13
C ARG A 541 10.30 -13.55 13.99
N LEU A 542 11.02 -13.21 12.91
CA LEU A 542 11.45 -11.85 12.63
C LEU A 542 10.33 -11.04 11.97
N VAL A 543 10.28 -9.74 12.27
CA VAL A 543 9.43 -8.77 11.58
C VAL A 543 10.11 -8.18 10.33
N THR A 544 11.03 -8.93 9.72
CA THR A 544 11.49 -8.66 8.35
C THR A 544 10.33 -8.90 7.38
N LEU A 545 10.26 -8.20 6.25
CA LEU A 545 9.18 -8.42 5.29
C LEU A 545 9.28 -9.81 4.65
N ALA A 546 10.50 -10.31 4.44
CA ALA A 546 10.73 -11.69 4.02
C ALA A 546 10.25 -12.70 5.08
N GLY A 547 10.55 -12.46 6.36
CA GLY A 547 10.09 -13.30 7.47
C GLY A 547 8.57 -13.33 7.58
N LEU A 548 7.91 -12.18 7.47
CA LEU A 548 6.44 -12.08 7.47
C LEU A 548 5.81 -12.76 6.26
N ARG A 549 6.41 -12.63 5.06
CA ARG A 549 5.97 -13.36 3.87
C ARG A 549 6.08 -14.87 4.06
N ARG A 550 7.22 -15.37 4.53
CA ARG A 550 7.46 -16.80 4.82
C ARG A 550 6.57 -17.33 5.95
N ARG A 551 6.25 -16.48 6.94
CA ARG A 551 5.27 -16.75 8.00
C ARG A 551 3.86 -16.92 7.43
N GLY A 552 3.54 -16.28 6.31
CA GLY A 552 2.25 -16.37 5.62
C GLY A 552 1.41 -15.09 5.64
N ALA A 553 1.94 -13.96 6.10
CA ALA A 553 1.26 -12.67 6.00
C ALA A 553 1.01 -12.31 4.53
N SER A 554 -0.12 -11.68 4.23
CA SER A 554 -0.40 -11.10 2.93
C SER A 554 0.07 -9.64 2.86
N PRO A 555 0.42 -9.14 1.66
CA PRO A 555 0.71 -7.72 1.49
C PRO A 555 -0.51 -6.85 1.85
N GLU A 556 -1.73 -7.33 1.57
CA GLU A 556 -2.98 -6.64 1.92
C GLU A 556 -3.14 -6.46 3.44
N ALA A 557 -2.85 -7.49 4.24
CA ALA A 557 -2.89 -7.41 5.69
C ALA A 557 -1.87 -6.40 6.25
N ILE A 558 -0.66 -6.38 5.68
CA ILE A 558 0.40 -5.45 6.12
C ILE A 558 0.04 -4.01 5.75
N GLN A 559 -0.49 -3.76 4.55
CA GLN A 559 -0.96 -2.43 4.17
C GLN A 559 -2.15 -1.96 5.02
N ALA A 560 -3.10 -2.86 5.32
CA ALA A 560 -4.22 -2.57 6.22
C ALA A 560 -3.72 -2.22 7.63
N PHE A 561 -2.71 -2.93 8.13
CA PHE A 561 -2.03 -2.60 9.38
C PHE A 561 -1.37 -1.22 9.35
N CYS A 562 -0.61 -0.88 8.30
CA CYS A 562 -0.01 0.45 8.15
C CYS A 562 -1.08 1.56 8.12
N ARG A 563 -2.21 1.33 7.43
CA ARG A 563 -3.37 2.23 7.46
C ARG A 563 -3.96 2.38 8.86
N GLY A 564 -4.16 1.28 9.57
CA GLY A 564 -4.74 1.27 10.91
C GLY A 564 -3.86 1.94 11.97
N VAL A 565 -2.53 1.84 11.84
CA VAL A 565 -1.57 2.58 12.69
C VAL A 565 -1.57 4.08 12.36
N GLY A 566 -1.78 4.42 11.08
CA GLY A 566 -1.84 5.80 10.61
C GLY A 566 -0.47 6.48 10.44
N ILE A 567 -0.52 7.72 9.96
CA ILE A 567 0.64 8.57 9.69
C ILE A 567 0.65 9.68 10.75
N THR A 568 1.54 9.56 11.73
CA THR A 568 1.62 10.48 12.88
C THR A 568 3.06 10.93 13.11
N ARG A 569 3.23 11.99 13.91
CA ARG A 569 4.53 12.46 14.40
C ARG A 569 4.83 12.04 15.85
N SER A 570 4.00 11.18 16.43
CA SER A 570 4.18 10.68 17.80
C SER A 570 4.76 9.28 17.75
N ASP A 571 5.89 9.08 18.44
CA ASP A 571 6.50 7.76 18.58
C ASP A 571 5.61 6.85 19.42
N ASN A 572 5.28 5.69 18.86
CA ASN A 572 4.44 4.69 19.51
C ASN A 572 5.04 3.30 19.32
N LEU A 573 5.10 2.54 20.42
CA LEU A 573 5.42 1.12 20.41
C LEU A 573 4.12 0.33 20.15
N ILE A 574 4.00 -0.23 18.95
CA ILE A 574 2.79 -0.95 18.52
C ILE A 574 2.83 -2.39 19.00
N ARG A 575 1.73 -2.87 19.56
CA ARG A 575 1.60 -4.26 20.00
C ARG A 575 1.57 -5.21 18.81
N ILE A 576 2.35 -6.30 18.87
CA ILE A 576 2.38 -7.32 17.80
C ILE A 576 1.00 -7.94 17.53
N GLU A 577 0.15 -8.01 18.55
CA GLU A 577 -1.22 -8.52 18.44
C GLU A 577 -2.08 -7.69 17.47
N LEU A 578 -1.79 -6.39 17.30
CA LEU A 578 -2.48 -5.56 16.31
C LEU A 578 -2.11 -5.98 14.88
N LEU A 579 -0.83 -6.27 14.61
CA LEU A 579 -0.40 -6.81 13.32
C LEU A 579 -1.07 -8.18 13.07
N GLU A 580 -1.06 -9.04 14.08
CA GLU A 580 -1.71 -10.36 14.03
C GLU A 580 -3.22 -10.26 13.80
N HIS A 581 -3.88 -9.24 14.33
CA HIS A 581 -5.30 -8.96 14.07
C HIS A 581 -5.57 -8.72 12.59
N PHE A 582 -4.81 -7.83 11.93
CA PHE A 582 -4.99 -7.57 10.49
C PHE A 582 -4.67 -8.79 9.63
N ILE A 583 -3.63 -9.55 9.99
CA ILE A 583 -3.30 -10.82 9.32
C ILE A 583 -4.47 -11.81 9.46
N ARG A 584 -5.03 -11.94 10.66
CA ARG A 584 -6.14 -12.85 10.93
C ARG A 584 -7.40 -12.45 10.17
N ASP A 585 -7.72 -11.17 10.11
CA ASP A 585 -8.90 -10.66 9.39
C ASP A 585 -8.81 -10.91 7.87
N ASP A 586 -7.62 -10.75 7.30
CA ASP A 586 -7.37 -11.11 5.91
C ASP A 586 -7.51 -12.63 5.67
N LEU A 587 -6.83 -13.45 6.47
CA LEU A 587 -6.83 -14.90 6.29
C LEU A 587 -8.19 -15.53 6.56
N ASN A 588 -9.01 -14.97 7.46
CA ASN A 588 -10.37 -15.45 7.68
C ASN A 588 -11.24 -15.34 6.41
N ARG A 589 -10.97 -14.34 5.57
CA ARG A 589 -11.69 -14.13 4.30
C ARG A 589 -11.10 -14.95 3.16
N ASN A 590 -9.79 -15.18 3.19
CA ASN A 590 -9.02 -15.63 2.03
C ASN A 590 -8.36 -17.01 2.17
N ALA A 591 -8.38 -17.66 3.33
CA ALA A 591 -7.78 -18.98 3.53
C ALA A 591 -8.84 -20.09 3.62
N PRO A 592 -8.80 -21.13 2.75
CA PRO A 592 -9.70 -22.26 2.86
C PRO A 592 -9.42 -23.11 4.11
N ARG A 593 -10.47 -23.75 4.63
CA ARG A 593 -10.42 -24.55 5.87
C ARG A 593 -10.17 -26.02 5.58
N TYR A 594 -9.19 -26.59 6.27
CA TYR A 594 -8.85 -28.02 6.20
C TYR A 594 -8.62 -28.60 7.60
N MET A 595 -8.73 -29.93 7.73
CA MET A 595 -8.48 -30.63 8.98
C MET A 595 -7.05 -31.15 9.03
N VAL A 596 -6.35 -30.83 10.12
CA VAL A 596 -5.02 -31.33 10.46
C VAL A 596 -5.02 -31.61 11.96
N VAL A 597 -4.45 -32.73 12.36
CA VAL A 597 -4.28 -33.12 13.76
C VAL A 597 -2.79 -33.05 14.10
N LEU A 598 -2.40 -32.18 15.03
CA LEU A 598 -0.99 -31.94 15.35
C LEU A 598 -0.40 -33.03 16.24
N LYS A 599 -1.13 -33.39 17.31
CA LYS A 599 -0.72 -34.40 18.29
C LYS A 599 -1.73 -35.55 18.23
N PRO A 600 -1.58 -36.50 17.30
CA PRO A 600 -2.62 -37.48 16.99
C PRO A 600 -2.82 -38.51 18.10
N LEU A 601 -4.07 -38.67 18.51
CA LEU A 601 -4.56 -39.77 19.34
C LEU A 601 -5.42 -40.70 18.49
N LYS A 602 -5.02 -41.97 18.40
CA LYS A 602 -5.71 -42.99 17.61
C LYS A 602 -7.08 -43.32 18.22
N VAL A 603 -8.08 -43.44 17.36
CA VAL A 603 -9.45 -43.85 17.66
C VAL A 603 -9.86 -44.96 16.70
N VAL A 604 -10.38 -46.07 17.23
CA VAL A 604 -10.89 -47.20 16.47
C VAL A 604 -12.41 -47.28 16.62
N ILE A 605 -13.12 -47.19 15.49
CA ILE A 605 -14.58 -47.28 15.42
C ILE A 605 -15.01 -48.76 15.42
N THR A 606 -15.47 -49.26 16.56
CA THR A 606 -15.68 -50.71 16.77
C THR A 606 -16.86 -51.27 15.99
N ASN A 607 -17.91 -50.48 15.77
CA ASN A 607 -19.13 -50.85 15.05
C ASN A 607 -19.12 -50.50 13.55
N MET A 608 -17.93 -50.34 12.95
CA MET A 608 -17.74 -50.13 11.52
C MET A 608 -16.94 -51.29 10.91
N ASP A 609 -17.34 -51.76 9.73
CA ASP A 609 -16.63 -52.81 9.00
C ASP A 609 -15.18 -52.41 8.67
N GLU A 610 -14.24 -53.33 8.85
CA GLU A 610 -12.79 -53.05 8.75
C GLU A 610 -12.34 -52.57 7.37
N ASN A 611 -13.04 -52.98 6.31
CA ASN A 611 -12.70 -52.62 4.93
C ASN A 611 -13.54 -51.47 4.37
N LYS A 612 -14.45 -50.89 5.18
CA LYS A 612 -15.32 -49.81 4.72
C LYS A 612 -14.57 -48.48 4.77
N VAL A 613 -14.56 -47.75 3.66
CA VAL A 613 -14.15 -46.35 3.57
C VAL A 613 -15.28 -45.58 2.89
N GLU A 614 -15.68 -44.46 3.48
CA GLU A 614 -16.70 -43.57 2.96
C GLU A 614 -16.10 -42.20 2.66
N GLU A 615 -16.29 -41.69 1.44
CA GLU A 615 -15.82 -40.36 1.05
C GLU A 615 -16.88 -39.30 1.36
N LEU A 616 -16.58 -38.46 2.36
CA LEU A 616 -17.47 -37.40 2.82
C LEU A 616 -17.13 -36.06 2.16
N ASP A 617 -18.15 -35.23 1.94
CA ASP A 617 -17.97 -33.86 1.45
C ASP A 617 -17.76 -32.87 2.60
N ALA A 618 -16.64 -32.15 2.56
CA ALA A 618 -16.33 -31.05 3.45
C ALA A 618 -16.23 -29.73 2.70
N LYS A 619 -16.47 -28.62 3.40
CA LYS A 619 -16.51 -27.28 2.80
C LYS A 619 -15.25 -26.50 3.17
N PRO A 620 -14.42 -26.08 2.21
CA PRO A 620 -13.28 -25.20 2.48
C PRO A 620 -13.73 -23.78 2.89
N TRP A 621 -14.92 -23.34 2.47
CA TRP A 621 -15.44 -21.99 2.75
C TRP A 621 -16.80 -22.03 3.46
N PRO A 622 -16.89 -22.49 4.73
CA PRO A 622 -18.17 -22.70 5.39
C PRO A 622 -18.95 -21.41 5.69
N GLU A 623 -18.30 -20.24 5.65
CA GLU A 623 -18.90 -18.93 5.91
C GLU A 623 -19.19 -18.13 4.63
N ALA A 624 -18.80 -18.64 3.45
CA ALA A 624 -19.09 -17.98 2.18
C ALA A 624 -20.62 -17.94 1.94
N LYS A 625 -21.14 -16.72 1.76
CA LYS A 625 -22.54 -16.48 1.35
C LYS A 625 -22.57 -16.45 -0.18
N GLU A 626 -23.57 -17.12 -0.78
CA GLU A 626 -23.92 -17.18 -2.21
C GLU A 626 -22.85 -16.76 -3.24
N GLY A 627 -22.44 -17.71 -4.10
CA GLY A 627 -21.43 -17.54 -5.15
C GLY A 627 -20.64 -18.84 -5.35
N ASP A 628 -19.73 -18.87 -6.33
CA ASP A 628 -19.02 -20.10 -6.75
C ASP A 628 -18.28 -20.81 -5.61
N ARG A 629 -17.72 -20.05 -4.67
CA ARG A 629 -16.95 -20.60 -3.53
C ARG A 629 -17.81 -21.28 -2.46
N ALA A 630 -19.10 -20.96 -2.36
CA ALA A 630 -19.99 -21.51 -1.34
C ALA A 630 -20.37 -22.97 -1.59
N THR A 631 -20.29 -23.40 -2.85
CA THR A 631 -20.55 -24.77 -3.32
C THR A 631 -19.31 -25.63 -3.42
N GLU A 632 -18.11 -25.05 -3.31
CA GLU A 632 -16.86 -25.81 -3.32
C GLU A 632 -16.85 -26.85 -2.19
N THR A 633 -16.45 -28.07 -2.52
CA THR A 633 -16.22 -29.13 -1.54
C THR A 633 -14.89 -29.83 -1.81
N TYR A 634 -14.36 -30.47 -0.78
CA TYR A 634 -13.27 -31.42 -0.90
C TYR A 634 -13.65 -32.74 -0.23
N LYS A 635 -13.07 -33.83 -0.72
CA LYS A 635 -13.35 -35.19 -0.22
C LYS A 635 -12.49 -35.51 1.00
N ILE A 636 -13.11 -36.15 1.99
CA ILE A 636 -12.47 -36.62 3.22
C ILE A 636 -12.81 -38.09 3.45
N PRO A 637 -11.80 -38.96 3.59
CA PRO A 637 -12.04 -40.36 3.91
C PRO A 637 -12.55 -40.50 5.35
N PHE A 638 -13.60 -41.27 5.54
CA PHE A 638 -14.08 -41.77 6.82
C PHE A 638 -13.93 -43.28 6.85
N SER A 639 -13.09 -43.78 7.75
CA SER A 639 -12.75 -45.19 7.88
C SER A 639 -12.76 -45.61 9.36
N ARG A 640 -12.56 -46.91 9.60
CA ARG A 640 -12.55 -47.49 10.94
C ARG A 640 -11.51 -46.87 11.88
N VAL A 641 -10.36 -46.46 11.35
CA VAL A 641 -9.26 -45.88 12.14
C VAL A 641 -9.14 -44.40 11.83
N LEU A 642 -9.26 -43.59 12.87
CA LEU A 642 -9.12 -42.14 12.78
C LEU A 642 -8.28 -41.58 13.92
N TYR A 643 -7.92 -40.32 13.79
CA TYR A 643 -7.06 -39.59 14.70
C TYR A 643 -7.73 -38.27 15.07
N ILE A 644 -7.68 -37.94 16.35
CA ILE A 644 -8.11 -36.66 16.92
C ILE A 644 -6.95 -36.02 17.66
N GLU A 645 -7.06 -34.76 18.10
CA GLU A 645 -6.03 -34.18 18.97
C GLU A 645 -5.98 -34.91 20.31
N GLN A 646 -4.78 -35.14 20.84
CA GLN A 646 -4.58 -35.67 22.18
C GLN A 646 -5.31 -34.82 23.23
N SER A 647 -5.38 -33.50 23.04
CA SER A 647 -6.09 -32.57 23.94
C SER A 647 -7.63 -32.68 23.87
N ASP A 648 -8.16 -33.29 22.81
CA ASP A 648 -9.60 -33.54 22.64
C ASP A 648 -10.07 -34.80 23.37
N PHE A 649 -9.20 -35.48 24.11
CA PHE A 649 -9.58 -36.52 25.06
C PHE A 649 -9.09 -36.22 26.49
N ARG A 650 -9.87 -36.62 27.49
CA ARG A 650 -9.41 -36.72 28.88
C ARG A 650 -10.20 -37.77 29.68
N MET A 651 -9.57 -38.26 30.75
CA MET A 651 -10.15 -39.31 31.60
C MET A 651 -11.38 -38.87 32.42
N LYS A 652 -11.39 -37.64 32.93
CA LYS A 652 -12.48 -37.13 33.78
C LYS A 652 -13.24 -36.02 33.06
N ASP A 653 -14.55 -36.21 32.91
CA ASP A 653 -15.41 -35.16 32.37
C ASP A 653 -15.72 -34.05 33.40
N SER A 654 -16.22 -32.92 32.92
CA SER A 654 -16.49 -31.66 33.60
C SER A 654 -17.39 -30.83 32.68
N LYS A 655 -18.22 -29.98 33.28
CA LYS A 655 -19.29 -29.27 32.56
C LYS A 655 -18.77 -28.32 31.45
N ASP A 656 -17.53 -27.87 31.55
CA ASP A 656 -16.89 -26.88 30.69
C ASP A 656 -16.09 -27.49 29.51
N TYR A 657 -16.00 -28.81 29.41
CA TYR A 657 -15.18 -29.45 28.38
C TYR A 657 -15.97 -29.95 27.19
N TYR A 658 -15.41 -29.68 26.02
CA TYR A 658 -16.05 -29.96 24.74
C TYR A 658 -15.58 -31.25 24.07
N GLY A 659 -14.44 -31.82 24.50
CA GLY A 659 -13.86 -33.03 23.93
C GLY A 659 -14.49 -34.33 24.45
N LEU A 660 -13.87 -35.44 24.04
CA LEU A 660 -14.24 -36.81 24.34
C LEU A 660 -13.78 -37.21 25.75
N ALA A 661 -14.58 -38.03 26.40
CA ALA A 661 -14.28 -38.65 27.69
C ALA A 661 -14.94 -40.04 27.71
N PRO A 662 -14.58 -40.94 28.64
CA PRO A 662 -15.23 -42.25 28.75
C PRO A 662 -16.76 -42.11 28.79
N ASN A 663 -17.47 -42.85 27.94
CA ASN A 663 -18.92 -42.81 27.77
C ASN A 663 -19.54 -41.49 27.28
N LYS A 664 -18.72 -40.52 26.85
CA LYS A 664 -19.17 -39.23 26.30
C LYS A 664 -19.10 -39.24 24.77
N SER A 665 -20.06 -38.56 24.14
CA SER A 665 -20.11 -38.40 22.69
C SER A 665 -19.61 -37.03 22.21
N VAL A 666 -18.97 -37.01 21.03
CA VAL A 666 -18.58 -35.81 20.28
C VAL A 666 -18.95 -35.97 18.81
N MET A 667 -19.09 -34.87 18.09
CA MET A 667 -19.37 -34.84 16.66
C MET A 667 -18.06 -34.69 15.89
N LEU A 668 -17.79 -35.61 14.99
CA LEU A 668 -16.70 -35.45 14.03
C LEU A 668 -17.15 -34.46 12.95
N ARG A 669 -16.38 -33.39 12.75
CA ARG A 669 -16.69 -32.34 11.77
C ARG A 669 -16.90 -32.94 10.36
N TYR A 670 -18.01 -32.59 9.71
CA TYR A 670 -18.49 -33.14 8.43
C TYR A 670 -18.83 -34.64 8.40
N ALA A 671 -18.77 -35.35 9.52
CA ALA A 671 -19.01 -36.79 9.60
C ALA A 671 -20.13 -37.15 10.58
N TYR A 672 -19.84 -38.01 11.56
CA TYR A 672 -20.78 -38.66 12.46
C TYR A 672 -20.45 -38.38 13.93
N PRO A 673 -21.44 -38.41 14.85
CA PRO A 673 -21.17 -38.50 16.28
C PRO A 673 -20.47 -39.81 16.62
N ILE A 674 -19.48 -39.76 17.51
CA ILE A 674 -18.80 -40.92 18.08
C ILE A 674 -18.91 -40.89 19.61
N LYS A 675 -19.00 -42.07 20.24
CA LYS A 675 -19.02 -42.24 21.71
C LYS A 675 -17.85 -43.12 22.15
N CYS A 676 -17.02 -42.63 23.09
CA CYS A 676 -15.93 -43.42 23.65
C CYS A 676 -16.48 -44.58 24.49
N THR A 677 -16.15 -45.81 24.13
CA THR A 677 -16.54 -47.03 24.84
C THR A 677 -15.39 -47.61 25.66
N GLU A 678 -14.16 -47.49 25.19
CA GLU A 678 -12.97 -48.04 25.86
C GLU A 678 -11.75 -47.10 25.72
N VAL A 679 -10.86 -47.15 26.70
CA VAL A 679 -9.59 -46.40 26.72
C VAL A 679 -8.45 -47.40 26.86
N ILE A 680 -7.50 -47.37 25.94
CA ILE A 680 -6.34 -48.26 25.93
C ILE A 680 -5.11 -47.47 26.40
N PHE A 681 -4.44 -48.01 27.41
CA PHE A 681 -3.22 -47.45 27.97
C PHE A 681 -1.97 -48.07 27.35
N GLY A 682 -0.90 -47.28 27.31
CA GLY A 682 0.44 -47.73 26.95
C GLY A 682 1.05 -48.63 28.02
N LYS A 683 2.29 -49.06 27.79
CA LYS A 683 3.02 -49.98 28.70
C LYS A 683 3.22 -49.42 30.11
N ASP A 684 3.21 -48.10 30.26
CA ASP A 684 3.33 -47.40 31.54
C ASP A 684 2.01 -47.38 32.34
N ASN A 685 0.91 -47.87 31.74
CA ASN A 685 -0.44 -47.86 32.29
C ASN A 685 -0.96 -46.46 32.68
N GLN A 686 -0.38 -45.40 32.09
CA GLN A 686 -0.71 -44.01 32.35
C GLN A 686 -0.98 -43.22 31.06
N THR A 687 -0.19 -43.47 30.02
CA THR A 687 -0.32 -42.79 28.74
C THR A 687 -1.46 -43.40 27.94
N VAL A 688 -2.41 -42.59 27.49
CA VAL A 688 -3.51 -43.04 26.63
C VAL A 688 -3.00 -43.10 25.19
N VAL A 689 -3.04 -44.29 24.60
CA VAL A 689 -2.46 -44.56 23.25
C VAL A 689 -3.52 -44.83 22.20
N GLU A 690 -4.69 -45.33 22.59
CA GLU A 690 -5.79 -45.62 21.67
C GLU A 690 -7.12 -45.48 22.41
N LEU A 691 -8.14 -45.00 21.69
CA LEU A 691 -9.53 -44.98 22.14
C LEU A 691 -10.34 -45.94 21.27
N ARG A 692 -11.30 -46.63 21.86
CA ARG A 692 -12.34 -47.32 21.10
C ARG A 692 -13.64 -46.57 21.23
N ALA A 693 -14.33 -46.41 20.10
CA ALA A 693 -15.56 -45.66 20.03
C ALA A 693 -16.57 -46.31 19.11
N GLU A 694 -17.84 -45.99 19.31
CA GLU A 694 -18.93 -46.36 18.40
C GLU A 694 -19.46 -45.11 17.70
N TYR A 695 -19.71 -45.17 16.40
CA TYR A 695 -20.31 -44.07 15.64
C TYR A 695 -21.83 -44.24 15.51
N ASP A 696 -22.55 -43.11 15.46
CA ASP A 696 -24.00 -43.05 15.23
C ASP A 696 -24.31 -42.60 13.78
N PRO A 697 -24.67 -43.51 12.87
CA PRO A 697 -25.01 -43.15 11.48
C PRO A 697 -26.32 -42.36 11.38
N THR A 698 -27.22 -42.44 12.37
CA THR A 698 -28.51 -41.74 12.35
C THR A 698 -28.36 -40.25 12.67
N LYS A 699 -27.20 -39.84 13.22
CA LYS A 699 -26.91 -38.47 13.70
C LYS A 699 -28.00 -37.95 14.65
N SER A 700 -28.55 -38.85 15.47
CA SER A 700 -29.64 -38.55 16.41
C SER A 700 -29.23 -37.57 17.50
N THR A 701 -27.95 -37.58 17.86
CA THR A 701 -27.35 -36.68 18.84
C THR A 701 -26.62 -35.53 18.15
N LYS A 702 -26.72 -34.31 18.71
CA LYS A 702 -25.97 -33.13 18.26
C LYS A 702 -24.94 -32.68 19.31
N PRO A 703 -23.91 -33.49 19.61
CA PRO A 703 -22.87 -33.13 20.56
C PRO A 703 -21.94 -32.04 19.99
N LYS A 704 -20.94 -31.66 20.80
CA LYS A 704 -19.93 -30.66 20.43
C LYS A 704 -18.98 -31.20 19.36
N VAL A 705 -18.49 -30.31 18.49
CA VAL A 705 -17.77 -30.69 17.26
C VAL A 705 -16.25 -30.60 17.45
N ILE A 706 -15.54 -31.63 17.01
CA ILE A 706 -14.07 -31.68 16.94
C ILE A 706 -13.60 -31.96 15.50
N HIS A 707 -12.36 -31.61 15.18
CA HIS A 707 -11.70 -31.99 13.93
C HIS A 707 -11.01 -33.35 14.08
N TRP A 708 -10.74 -33.98 12.94
CA TRP A 708 -10.19 -35.33 12.87
C TRP A 708 -9.56 -35.57 11.49
N VAL A 709 -8.76 -36.62 11.39
CA VAL A 709 -8.19 -37.15 10.15
C VAL A 709 -8.29 -38.68 10.22
N ALA A 710 -8.50 -39.38 9.11
CA ALA A 710 -8.57 -40.85 9.10
C ALA A 710 -7.66 -41.47 8.05
N GLU A 711 -7.45 -42.79 8.19
CA GLU A 711 -6.77 -43.60 7.19
C GLU A 711 -7.53 -43.51 5.86
N PRO A 712 -6.89 -43.09 4.74
CA PRO A 712 -7.53 -43.01 3.43
C PRO A 712 -7.91 -44.38 2.86
N ALA A 713 -7.21 -45.43 3.28
CA ALA A 713 -7.53 -46.82 2.99
C ALA A 713 -7.11 -47.68 4.19
N PRO A 714 -7.72 -48.86 4.41
CA PRO A 714 -7.40 -49.71 5.56
C PRO A 714 -5.90 -49.99 5.66
N GLY A 715 -5.28 -49.60 6.77
CA GLY A 715 -3.84 -49.82 7.03
C GLY A 715 -2.90 -48.87 6.29
N VAL A 716 -3.43 -47.83 5.65
CA VAL A 716 -2.62 -46.75 5.05
C VAL A 716 -2.69 -45.54 5.98
N ASP A 717 -1.52 -45.08 6.45
CA ASP A 717 -1.45 -43.90 7.32
C ASP A 717 -1.94 -42.64 6.59
N PRO A 718 -2.54 -41.67 7.31
CA PRO A 718 -2.86 -40.36 6.74
C PRO A 718 -1.61 -39.60 6.30
N LEU A 719 -1.81 -38.50 5.56
CA LEU A 719 -0.71 -37.65 5.11
C LEU A 719 0.07 -37.09 6.31
N ASN A 720 1.33 -37.50 6.47
CA ASN A 720 2.23 -36.97 7.48
C ASN A 720 2.80 -35.61 7.03
N VAL A 721 2.76 -34.63 7.92
CA VAL A 721 3.25 -33.27 7.64
C VAL A 721 4.06 -32.73 8.81
N GLU A 722 5.03 -31.86 8.53
CA GLU A 722 5.72 -31.09 9.58
C GLU A 722 4.97 -29.77 9.82
N VAL A 723 4.72 -29.43 11.08
CA VAL A 723 4.09 -28.16 11.46
C VAL A 723 4.99 -27.41 12.44
N ARG A 724 5.28 -26.15 12.13
CA ARG A 724 6.11 -25.26 12.95
C ARG A 724 5.23 -24.22 13.62
N LEU A 725 5.20 -24.24 14.95
CA LEU A 725 4.45 -23.29 15.76
C LEU A 725 5.41 -22.22 16.27
N PHE A 726 5.13 -20.95 15.93
CA PHE A 726 5.93 -19.81 16.37
C PHE A 726 5.25 -19.06 17.51
N ASP A 727 6.04 -18.56 18.45
CA ASP A 727 5.67 -17.63 19.50
C ASP A 727 6.60 -16.39 19.46
N LYS A 728 6.38 -15.43 20.36
CA LYS A 728 7.19 -14.21 20.51
C LYS A 728 8.67 -14.58 20.70
N LEU A 729 9.54 -13.93 19.92
CA LEU A 729 10.99 -14.17 19.94
C LEU A 729 11.62 -13.70 21.26
N PHE A 730 11.13 -12.59 21.81
CA PHE A 730 11.58 -12.01 23.07
C PHE A 730 10.47 -12.06 24.12
N LYS A 731 10.86 -12.28 25.38
CA LYS A 731 9.91 -12.35 26.51
C LYS A 731 9.37 -10.97 26.86
N SER A 732 10.24 -9.96 26.85
CA SER A 732 9.90 -8.58 27.20
C SER A 732 9.17 -7.86 26.06
N GLU A 733 8.28 -6.93 26.38
CA GLU A 733 7.55 -6.14 25.38
C GLU A 733 8.49 -5.19 24.61
N ASN A 734 9.53 -4.64 25.26
CA ASN A 734 10.50 -3.76 24.62
C ASN A 734 11.94 -4.25 24.88
N PRO A 735 12.40 -5.30 24.16
CA PRO A 735 13.76 -5.82 24.32
C PRO A 735 14.81 -4.83 23.81
N ALA A 736 14.43 -3.82 23.03
CA ALA A 736 15.37 -2.87 22.45
C ALA A 736 16.07 -2.00 23.51
N GLU A 737 15.42 -1.75 24.65
CA GLU A 737 15.89 -0.92 25.76
C GLU A 737 16.67 -1.70 26.84
N LEU A 738 16.76 -3.03 26.73
CA LEU A 738 17.52 -3.85 27.67
C LEU A 738 19.02 -3.77 27.38
N GLU A 739 19.83 -3.73 28.44
CA GLU A 739 21.29 -3.85 28.35
C GLU A 739 21.69 -5.23 27.78
N ASP A 740 21.22 -6.32 28.42
CA ASP A 740 21.33 -7.69 27.92
C ASP A 740 20.04 -8.14 27.21
N TRP A 741 19.82 -7.60 26.02
CA TRP A 741 18.66 -7.93 25.20
C TRP A 741 18.72 -9.35 24.61
N LEU A 742 19.91 -9.97 24.50
CA LEU A 742 20.05 -11.35 24.00
C LEU A 742 19.62 -12.38 25.05
N GLY A 743 19.86 -12.11 26.34
CA GLY A 743 19.35 -12.94 27.45
C GLY A 743 17.82 -13.03 27.53
N ASP A 744 17.11 -12.09 26.90
CA ASP A 744 15.64 -12.02 26.88
C ASP A 744 14.99 -12.93 25.81
N LEU A 745 15.79 -13.64 25.00
CA LEU A 745 15.28 -14.58 24.00
C LEU A 745 14.40 -15.66 24.64
N ASN A 746 13.29 -15.97 23.95
CA ASN A 746 12.34 -17.00 24.33
C ASN A 746 12.76 -18.36 23.74
N PRO A 747 13.17 -19.34 24.58
CA PRO A 747 13.54 -20.68 24.09
C PRO A 747 12.35 -21.42 23.47
N ASP A 748 11.12 -21.07 23.87
CA ASP A 748 9.87 -21.68 23.39
C ASP A 748 9.29 -20.92 22.18
N SER A 749 10.06 -20.03 21.55
CA SER A 749 9.62 -19.24 20.38
C SER A 749 9.34 -20.07 19.12
N LYS A 750 9.77 -21.32 19.07
CA LYS A 750 9.58 -22.26 17.95
C LYS A 750 9.40 -23.69 18.47
N GLU A 751 8.25 -24.30 18.21
CA GLU A 751 7.99 -25.73 18.42
C GLU A 751 7.83 -26.40 17.04
N VAL A 752 8.57 -27.48 16.79
CA VAL A 752 8.46 -28.27 15.55
C VAL A 752 7.72 -29.57 15.84
N ILE A 753 6.61 -29.79 15.15
CA ILE A 753 5.74 -30.96 15.28
C ILE A 753 5.90 -31.82 14.02
N THR A 754 6.49 -33.00 14.16
CA THR A 754 6.71 -33.97 13.06
C THR A 754 5.66 -35.08 13.02
N THR A 755 4.80 -35.15 14.04
CA THR A 755 3.75 -36.18 14.18
C THR A 755 2.42 -35.77 13.55
N ALA A 756 2.34 -34.60 12.92
CA ALA A 756 1.06 -34.08 12.47
C ALA A 756 0.51 -34.89 11.28
N LEU A 757 -0.80 -35.12 11.30
CA LEU A 757 -1.55 -35.85 10.28
C LEU A 757 -2.55 -34.91 9.61
N ALA A 758 -2.62 -34.95 8.28
CA ALA A 758 -3.40 -34.03 7.47
C ALA A 758 -4.36 -34.78 6.53
N VAL A 759 -5.42 -34.09 6.10
CA VAL A 759 -6.30 -34.61 5.05
C VAL A 759 -5.59 -34.65 3.68
N PRO A 760 -5.93 -35.62 2.80
CA PRO A 760 -5.23 -35.82 1.52
C PRO A 760 -5.10 -34.59 0.60
N PRO A 761 -6.10 -33.68 0.50
CA PRO A 761 -6.01 -32.52 -0.39
C PRO A 761 -4.90 -31.51 -0.08
N LEU A 762 -4.26 -31.62 1.09
CA LEU A 762 -3.10 -30.78 1.44
C LEU A 762 -1.79 -31.27 0.82
N ASN A 763 -1.77 -32.47 0.23
CA ASN A 763 -0.59 -33.00 -0.43
C ASN A 763 -0.24 -32.20 -1.69
N GLY A 764 1.02 -31.81 -1.85
CA GLY A 764 1.49 -31.05 -3.01
C GLY A 764 0.96 -29.61 -3.10
N ALA A 765 0.42 -29.06 -2.01
CA ALA A 765 0.01 -27.65 -1.97
C ALA A 765 1.20 -26.73 -2.31
N PRO A 766 1.06 -25.75 -3.21
CA PRO A 766 2.16 -24.87 -3.59
C PRO A 766 2.72 -24.09 -2.40
N VAL A 767 4.03 -23.83 -2.41
CA VAL A 767 4.69 -22.95 -1.42
C VAL A 767 3.98 -21.59 -1.36
N GLY A 768 3.76 -21.08 -0.14
CA GLY A 768 3.03 -19.84 0.09
C GLY A 768 1.50 -19.99 0.13
N SER A 769 0.95 -21.18 -0.17
CA SER A 769 -0.49 -21.43 0.00
C SER A 769 -0.89 -21.34 1.46
N LYS A 770 -2.05 -20.75 1.72
CA LYS A 770 -2.52 -20.40 3.07
C LYS A 770 -3.78 -21.18 3.39
N PHE A 771 -3.86 -21.68 4.61
CA PHE A 771 -4.96 -22.53 5.06
C PHE A 771 -5.35 -22.15 6.47
N GLN A 772 -6.63 -22.26 6.78
CA GLN A 772 -7.05 -22.37 8.16
C GLN A 772 -7.07 -23.85 8.54
N PHE A 773 -6.24 -24.25 9.49
CA PHE A 773 -6.40 -25.57 10.11
C PHE A 773 -7.49 -25.47 11.16
N GLU A 774 -8.55 -26.26 10.98
CA GLU A 774 -9.76 -26.20 11.79
C GLU A 774 -9.42 -26.24 13.29
N ARG A 775 -9.96 -25.27 14.04
CA ARG A 775 -9.74 -25.06 15.49
C ARG A 775 -8.30 -24.70 15.94
N LEU A 776 -7.30 -24.76 15.06
CA LEU A 776 -5.89 -24.58 15.43
C LEU A 776 -5.37 -23.16 15.13
N GLY A 777 -5.63 -22.64 13.94
CA GLY A 777 -5.06 -21.37 13.49
C GLY A 777 -4.96 -21.29 11.97
N TYR A 778 -4.23 -20.28 11.52
CA TYR A 778 -3.88 -20.11 10.12
C TYR A 778 -2.43 -20.53 9.89
N PHE A 779 -2.20 -21.19 8.76
CA PHE A 779 -0.95 -21.83 8.40
C PHE A 779 -0.60 -21.53 6.96
N CYS A 780 0.68 -21.53 6.65
CA CYS A 780 1.23 -21.29 5.32
C CYS A 780 2.20 -22.41 4.96
N VAL A 781 2.18 -22.86 3.69
CA VAL A 781 3.17 -23.83 3.18
C VAL A 781 4.54 -23.16 3.13
N ASP A 782 5.50 -23.73 3.86
CA ASP A 782 6.86 -23.22 3.98
C ASP A 782 7.70 -23.58 2.74
N THR A 783 8.74 -22.78 2.48
CA THR A 783 9.72 -22.98 1.40
C THR A 783 10.52 -24.27 1.55
N ASP A 784 10.62 -24.85 2.75
CA ASP A 784 11.25 -26.16 2.98
C ASP A 784 10.37 -27.34 2.55
N SER A 785 9.16 -27.10 2.03
CA SER A 785 8.29 -28.15 1.51
C SER A 785 8.83 -28.74 0.21
N THR A 786 8.70 -30.06 0.07
CA THR A 786 9.10 -30.84 -1.10
C THR A 786 7.95 -31.77 -1.52
N ALA A 787 8.08 -32.45 -2.65
CA ALA A 787 7.08 -33.42 -3.11
C ALA A 787 6.80 -34.55 -2.10
N ASP A 788 7.81 -34.94 -1.31
CA ASP A 788 7.72 -36.04 -0.33
C ASP A 788 7.47 -35.56 1.10
N LYS A 789 7.60 -34.25 1.37
CA LYS A 789 7.51 -33.68 2.71
C LYS A 789 6.87 -32.31 2.67
N MET A 790 5.64 -32.22 3.18
CA MET A 790 4.95 -30.95 3.37
C MET A 790 5.32 -30.32 4.71
N VAL A 791 5.65 -29.03 4.70
CA VAL A 791 6.01 -28.24 5.88
C VAL A 791 5.08 -27.03 5.98
N PHE A 792 4.46 -26.84 7.14
CA PHE A 792 3.54 -25.74 7.39
C PHE A 792 4.01 -24.86 8.55
N ASN A 793 4.02 -23.55 8.34
CA ASN A 793 4.29 -22.54 9.37
C ASN A 793 2.97 -22.02 9.93
N ARG A 794 2.83 -21.95 11.26
CA ARG A 794 1.70 -21.22 11.87
C ARG A 794 1.89 -19.73 11.65
N THR A 795 0.99 -19.12 10.89
CA THR A 795 0.97 -17.68 10.67
C THR A 795 0.45 -16.95 11.91
N VAL A 796 -0.75 -17.32 12.38
CA VAL A 796 -1.40 -16.70 13.55
C VAL A 796 -2.46 -17.64 14.14
N THR A 797 -2.72 -17.53 15.44
CA THR A 797 -3.81 -18.26 16.13
C THR A 797 -5.19 -17.72 15.75
N LEU A 798 -6.25 -18.52 15.96
CA LEU A 798 -7.64 -18.10 15.65
C LEU A 798 -8.17 -16.96 16.52
N ARG A 799 -7.63 -16.80 17.73
CA ARG A 799 -8.00 -15.77 18.70
C ARG A 799 -6.76 -15.30 19.43
N ASP A 800 -6.80 -14.07 19.92
CA ASP A 800 -5.72 -13.54 20.75
C ASP A 800 -5.66 -14.32 22.08
N SER A 801 -4.45 -14.69 22.48
CA SER A 801 -4.19 -15.46 23.70
C SER A 801 -4.41 -14.65 24.99
N TYR A 802 -4.71 -13.35 24.88
CA TYR A 802 -4.75 -12.41 26.01
C TYR A 802 -5.84 -12.73 27.05
N THR A 803 -6.94 -13.38 26.65
CA THR A 803 -8.00 -13.77 27.62
C THR A 803 -7.55 -14.82 28.64
N LYS A 804 -6.39 -15.47 28.45
CA LYS A 804 -5.84 -16.41 29.44
C LYS A 804 -4.93 -15.76 30.49
N ALA A 805 -4.44 -14.55 30.28
CA ALA A 805 -3.48 -13.91 31.19
C ALA A 805 -4.15 -13.07 32.30
N SER A 806 -5.40 -12.61 32.10
CA SER A 806 -6.15 -11.84 33.12
C SER A 806 -6.96 -12.71 34.09
N GLY A 807 -6.64 -14.00 34.17
CA GLY A 807 -7.38 -15.00 34.94
C GLY A 807 -6.49 -16.00 35.69
N LYS A 808 -5.32 -15.56 36.15
CA LYS A 808 -4.52 -16.26 37.15
C LYS A 808 -4.05 -15.30 38.22
#